data_AF-A0A6P1MNJ6-F1
#
_entry.id   AF-A0A6P1MNJ6-F1
#
_cell.length_a   1.000
_cell.length_b   1.000
_cell.length_c   1.000
_cell.angle_alpha   90.00
_cell.angle_beta   90.00
_cell.angle_gamma   90.00
#
_symmetry.space_group_name_H-M   'P 1'
#
loop_
_entity.id
_entity.type
_entity.pdbx_description
1 polymer ?
#
loop_
_entity_poly.entity_id
_entity_poly.type
_entity_poly.pdbx_seq_one_letter_code
_entity_poly.pdbx_strand_id
1 'polypeptide(L)'
;MIKNWIKSTIALLVIVILIITNLPCLESYAQDYNQLNHRVVKVGYYPDYATILEPASDGNMGYGYDYLKEIAKYTGWKYEFVKCSWDDGVKLLQEGKIDIFGPMQKTEEREKIFDFPNVQMGTEYGVLFANKNSGILYEDLDFFNGMKVGTEKENYYTEVMNQYCKDKGIKVNYVYTDSEDIGRELKEGLYDTYLTGDLQAIPNTTVVARLSSEPYYYATTKGNTEIIAGLNYALKNIFKNDKYFEQKLYEKYFSNRDISKPSITKKEIDLIKKTKKLIVGCQSDSKPLQYFDKKTGLPSGICTDILKEVGNISGIEFEFVPVEVKNGTISKEQLDGIDLYACYHDVSPLKSLKYTDAYLNVPMMIVSNKQLNLSDKLNVVVYSFDEKNQGQFKKEYPQFSIKKTETIEEALSVLEKNKADAMLIPAYTYDELEQTDNQNFYVYSTDIKCRMDLGISSKLPAEMTYILNKSIARLDNDVVNTIIYKNTSTRAYDVSFAKLVKDNSWVILGLLTLFFAILLIVIETSNRKLKSVLYVDSSTGKASLAKFRIDARGLLDNAKADEYMLVSIDVNNFKYINDIYGYDAGNKVLKILADHIEMILPGEIMLTARRAADNFVFISKTCNKDKVFNAMSDDSLLKKDVQLVLGPDYDLTLSIGAYIIHQPFKNISVMLDYANIAKKTVKGKVGNPIAEYTPEMNEHMELKKKVTVGMEAGLLHGEFITCLQPKYSLADESLIGAEVLVRWKHPELGMLSPMLFIPLFEENGFIEKLDMYIFEATCKLIQKWNQAGLTKIPRISVNISRVTLCRKNLVDELKEIAQKYHINTRQLEIEITEGTLERSTERIIKIINNLKAVGFYVSIDDFGSGYSSLSILKDMPADIIKIDKEFLSETFDSQKGRKIINSIIKMSKELNLEIVAEGIETKEQAEALRAMNCDVAQGYYFARPMKPEAFEHMIINGR
;
A
#
# COMPACT_ATOMS: atom_id res chain seq x y z
N MET A 1 7.78 31.75 29.29
CA MET A 1 7.77 30.34 29.73
C MET A 1 8.21 29.37 28.62
N ILE A 2 7.57 29.35 27.45
CA ILE A 2 7.89 28.39 26.36
C ILE A 2 9.34 28.48 25.86
N LYS A 3 9.90 29.69 25.72
CA LYS A 3 11.32 29.88 25.35
C LYS A 3 12.31 29.31 26.36
N ASN A 4 11.98 29.35 27.66
CA ASN A 4 12.84 28.79 28.71
C ASN A 4 12.71 27.27 28.74
N TRP A 5 11.51 26.74 28.49
CA TRP A 5 11.31 25.29 28.37
C TRP A 5 12.12 24.72 27.20
N ILE A 6 12.06 25.33 26.01
CA ILE A 6 12.83 24.90 24.83
C ILE A 6 14.34 24.94 25.09
N LYS A 7 14.85 26.00 25.75
CA LYS A 7 16.28 26.07 26.12
C LYS A 7 16.68 24.97 27.10
N SER A 8 15.84 24.67 28.10
CA SER A 8 16.08 23.60 29.05
C SER A 8 16.04 22.22 28.38
N THR A 9 15.13 21.99 27.43
CA THR A 9 15.03 20.71 26.71
C THR A 9 16.23 20.50 25.78
N ILE A 10 16.70 21.56 25.09
CA ILE A 10 17.90 21.48 24.25
C ILE A 10 19.15 21.24 25.10
N ALA A 11 19.27 21.90 26.25
CA ALA A 11 20.36 21.66 27.19
C ALA A 11 20.35 20.22 27.72
N LEU A 12 19.16 19.67 28.03
CA LEU A 12 19.01 18.28 28.46
C LEU A 12 19.40 17.30 27.34
N LEU A 13 19.04 17.61 26.08
CA LEU A 13 19.39 16.79 24.91
C LEU A 13 20.89 16.82 24.63
N VAL A 14 21.55 17.96 24.79
CA VAL A 14 23.01 18.08 24.66
C VAL A 14 23.72 17.33 25.78
N ILE A 15 23.18 17.36 27.00
CA ILE A 15 23.71 16.58 28.13
C ILE A 15 23.53 15.07 27.88
N VAL A 16 22.37 14.64 27.39
CA VAL A 16 22.12 13.23 27.05
C VAL A 16 23.01 12.78 25.88
N ILE A 17 23.21 13.61 24.86
CA ILE A 17 24.14 13.34 23.75
C ILE A 17 25.58 13.28 24.28
N LEU A 18 25.99 14.20 25.16
CA LEU A 18 27.32 14.18 25.78
C LEU A 18 27.52 12.95 26.68
N ILE A 19 26.49 12.46 27.36
CA ILE A 19 26.53 11.21 28.14
C ILE A 19 26.61 9.99 27.21
N ILE A 20 25.91 10.01 26.07
CA ILE A 20 25.94 8.95 25.04
C ILE A 20 27.28 8.94 24.28
N THR A 21 27.88 10.10 24.00
CA THR A 21 29.18 10.19 23.31
C THR A 21 30.38 10.00 24.23
N ASN A 22 30.20 10.14 25.55
CA ASN A 22 31.25 9.87 26.56
C ASN A 22 31.06 8.55 27.32
N LEU A 23 30.30 7.60 26.74
CA LEU A 23 30.33 6.21 27.16
C LEU A 23 31.12 5.36 26.14
N PRO A 24 32.48 5.45 26.12
CA PRO A 24 33.27 4.36 25.60
C PRO A 24 33.50 3.31 26.70
N CYS A 25 33.43 2.05 26.27
CA CYS A 25 34.11 0.89 26.85
C CYS A 25 33.39 0.13 27.98
N LEU A 26 32.61 -0.89 27.58
CA LEU A 26 32.64 -2.21 28.20
C LEU A 26 32.67 -3.29 27.10
N GLU A 27 33.59 -3.09 26.14
CA GLU A 27 34.23 -4.19 25.41
C GLU A 27 35.69 -4.26 25.88
N SER A 28 35.87 -4.62 27.15
CA SER A 28 37.17 -5.00 27.69
C SER A 28 37.13 -6.47 28.10
N TYR A 29 36.77 -7.34 27.16
CA TYR A 29 37.03 -8.79 27.24
C TYR A 29 37.39 -9.42 25.89
N ALA A 30 37.60 -8.62 24.83
CA ALA A 30 38.07 -9.10 23.53
C ALA A 30 39.52 -8.68 23.22
N GLN A 31 40.24 -8.11 24.20
CA GLN A 31 41.54 -7.48 24.00
C GLN A 31 42.73 -8.23 24.61
N ASP A 32 42.61 -9.54 24.85
CA ASP A 32 43.74 -10.36 25.33
C ASP A 32 44.15 -11.53 24.42
N TYR A 33 43.61 -11.66 23.20
CA TYR A 33 44.08 -12.70 22.26
C TYR A 33 44.38 -12.23 20.83
N ASN A 34 44.16 -10.94 20.51
CA ASN A 34 44.67 -10.33 19.26
C ASN A 34 46.20 -10.06 19.27
N GLN A 35 46.93 -10.65 20.23
CA GLN A 35 48.39 -10.70 20.27
C GLN A 35 48.98 -12.02 19.71
N LEU A 36 48.19 -12.87 19.04
CA LEU A 36 48.78 -13.92 18.20
C LEU A 36 49.11 -13.32 16.84
N ASN A 37 50.38 -12.95 16.74
CA ASN A 37 51.07 -12.37 15.60
C ASN A 37 50.67 -12.98 14.24
N HIS A 38 50.83 -12.21 13.16
CA HIS A 38 50.96 -12.71 11.78
C HIS A 38 52.16 -13.68 11.68
N ARG A 39 52.05 -14.86 12.27
CA ARG A 39 53.06 -15.92 12.28
C ARG A 39 52.92 -16.73 11.01
N VAL A 40 54.07 -17.14 10.49
CA VAL A 40 54.17 -18.17 9.46
C VAL A 40 54.16 -19.52 10.17
N VAL A 41 53.14 -20.34 9.89
CA VAL A 41 52.95 -21.69 10.42
C VAL A 41 53.39 -22.68 9.34
N LYS A 42 54.38 -23.51 9.67
CA LYS A 42 54.90 -24.53 8.75
C LYS A 42 53.99 -25.75 8.77
N VAL A 43 53.36 -26.05 7.65
CA VAL A 43 52.45 -27.17 7.50
C VAL A 43 53.15 -28.26 6.68
N GLY A 44 53.44 -29.39 7.31
CA GLY A 44 53.92 -30.57 6.58
C GLY A 44 52.78 -31.16 5.74
N TYR A 45 53.09 -31.61 4.54
CA TYR A 45 52.10 -32.27 3.69
C TYR A 45 52.67 -33.46 2.93
N TYR A 46 51.83 -34.50 2.83
CA TYR A 46 52.09 -35.74 2.13
C TYR A 46 51.29 -35.75 0.81
N PRO A 47 51.94 -35.76 -0.37
CA PRO A 47 51.27 -35.60 -1.67
C PRO A 47 50.26 -36.70 -2.02
N ASP A 48 50.52 -37.94 -1.59
CA ASP A 48 49.74 -39.10 -2.02
C ASP A 48 48.44 -39.29 -1.24
N TYR A 49 48.28 -38.63 -0.09
CA TYR A 49 47.03 -38.57 0.65
C TYR A 49 46.18 -37.45 0.05
N ALA A 50 45.32 -37.83 -0.90
CA ALA A 50 44.71 -36.86 -1.79
C ALA A 50 44.00 -35.72 -1.03
N THR A 51 44.17 -34.54 -1.63
CA THR A 51 43.62 -33.24 -1.25
C THR A 51 44.24 -32.53 -0.04
N ILE A 52 45.55 -32.28 -0.08
CA ILE A 52 46.12 -31.26 0.82
C ILE A 52 46.68 -30.13 -0.03
N LEU A 53 47.67 -30.35 -0.91
CA LEU A 53 48.38 -29.24 -1.59
C LEU A 53 48.96 -29.62 -2.97
N GLU A 54 48.16 -30.21 -3.87
CA GLU A 54 48.53 -30.19 -5.29
C GLU A 54 47.88 -29.01 -6.01
N PRO A 55 48.61 -28.29 -6.89
CA PRO A 55 48.00 -27.35 -7.81
C PRO A 55 47.12 -28.13 -8.79
N ALA A 56 45.82 -27.89 -8.78
CA ALA A 56 44.97 -28.23 -9.91
C ALA A 56 45.43 -27.44 -11.15
N SER A 57 45.09 -27.94 -12.35
CA SER A 57 45.48 -27.32 -13.64
C SER A 57 44.99 -25.87 -13.84
N ASP A 58 44.09 -25.41 -12.98
CA ASP A 58 43.53 -24.05 -12.91
C ASP A 58 44.19 -23.15 -11.84
N GLY A 59 45.18 -23.65 -11.09
CA GLY A 59 45.89 -22.93 -10.03
C GLY A 59 45.26 -23.01 -8.63
N ASN A 60 44.17 -23.78 -8.44
CA ASN A 60 43.57 -24.01 -7.12
C ASN A 60 44.30 -25.11 -6.32
N MET A 61 44.34 -24.98 -4.99
CA MET A 61 44.90 -25.99 -4.07
C MET A 61 43.78 -26.86 -3.48
N GLY A 62 44.11 -28.04 -2.96
CA GLY A 62 43.16 -29.09 -2.52
C GLY A 62 42.33 -28.80 -1.25
N TYR A 63 41.47 -29.75 -0.87
CA TYR A 63 40.59 -29.76 0.31
C TYR A 63 41.28 -29.29 1.61
N GLY A 64 42.45 -29.84 1.96
CA GLY A 64 43.21 -29.47 3.15
C GLY A 64 43.69 -28.02 3.14
N TYR A 65 44.05 -27.47 1.97
CA TYR A 65 44.42 -26.06 1.83
C TYR A 65 43.24 -25.13 2.09
N ASP A 66 42.07 -25.41 1.51
CA ASP A 66 40.88 -24.58 1.72
C ASP A 66 40.38 -24.67 3.17
N TYR A 67 40.52 -25.84 3.81
CA TYR A 67 40.27 -25.99 5.23
C TYR A 67 41.21 -25.11 6.08
N LEU A 68 42.51 -25.18 5.83
CA LEU A 68 43.51 -24.37 6.51
C LEU A 68 43.30 -22.87 6.25
N LYS A 69 42.90 -22.49 5.03
CA LYS A 69 42.56 -21.12 4.66
C LYS A 69 41.37 -20.58 5.46
N GLU A 70 40.38 -21.42 5.75
CA GLU A 70 39.29 -21.03 6.63
C GLU A 70 39.80 -20.83 8.06
N ILE A 71 40.64 -21.73 8.57
CA ILE A 71 41.30 -21.57 9.88
C ILE A 71 42.09 -20.25 9.95
N ALA A 72 42.76 -19.86 8.87
CA ALA A 72 43.52 -18.60 8.81
C ALA A 72 42.63 -17.35 8.96
N LYS A 73 41.34 -17.40 8.59
CA LYS A 73 40.43 -16.26 8.80
C LYS A 73 40.21 -15.95 10.28
N TYR A 74 40.27 -16.98 11.13
CA TYR A 74 40.03 -16.85 12.58
C TYR A 74 41.33 -16.68 13.38
N THR A 75 42.44 -17.24 12.88
CA THR A 75 43.73 -17.20 13.56
C THR A 75 44.66 -16.09 13.06
N GLY A 76 44.45 -15.60 11.84
CA GLY A 76 45.36 -14.65 11.18
C GLY A 76 46.68 -15.27 10.68
N TRP A 77 46.81 -16.61 10.71
CA TRP A 77 48.02 -17.33 10.32
C TRP A 77 48.31 -17.25 8.82
N LYS A 78 49.61 -17.28 8.48
CA LYS A 78 50.09 -17.53 7.11
C LYS A 78 50.73 -18.91 7.07
N TYR A 79 50.49 -19.69 6.02
CA TYR A 79 51.05 -21.03 5.93
C TYR A 79 52.26 -21.10 4.99
N GLU A 80 53.28 -21.83 5.42
CA GLU A 80 54.41 -22.28 4.61
C GLU A 80 54.35 -23.80 4.50
N PHE A 81 54.24 -24.34 3.28
CA PHE A 81 54.02 -25.77 3.08
C PHE A 81 55.33 -26.52 2.85
N VAL A 82 55.54 -27.59 3.62
CA VAL A 82 56.75 -28.42 3.58
C VAL A 82 56.38 -29.81 3.07
N LYS A 83 56.85 -30.15 1.86
CA LYS A 83 56.64 -31.48 1.27
C LYS A 83 57.44 -32.55 2.03
N CYS A 84 56.79 -33.63 2.46
CA CYS A 84 57.43 -34.77 3.13
C CYS A 84 56.71 -36.09 2.82
N SER A 85 57.39 -37.23 3.05
CA SER A 85 56.73 -38.53 3.18
C SER A 85 55.93 -38.58 4.49
N TRP A 86 55.08 -39.60 4.68
CA TRP A 86 54.37 -39.77 5.95
C TRP A 86 55.35 -39.89 7.15
N ASP A 87 56.31 -40.81 7.07
CA ASP A 87 57.29 -41.06 8.13
C ASP A 87 58.18 -39.84 8.41
N ASP A 88 58.62 -39.15 7.35
CA ASP A 88 59.38 -37.90 7.50
C ASP A 88 58.52 -36.80 8.12
N GLY A 89 57.24 -36.71 7.76
CA GLY A 89 56.31 -35.72 8.30
C GLY A 89 56.07 -35.90 9.80
N VAL A 90 55.83 -37.13 10.25
CA VAL A 90 55.73 -37.48 11.67
C VAL A 90 57.01 -37.08 12.42
N LYS A 91 58.18 -37.41 11.86
CA LYS A 91 59.48 -37.07 12.45
C LYS A 91 59.73 -35.56 12.49
N LEU A 92 59.43 -34.83 11.42
CA LEU A 92 59.57 -33.38 11.34
C LEU A 92 58.65 -32.68 12.33
N LEU A 93 57.44 -33.18 12.56
CA LEU A 93 56.51 -32.65 13.57
C LEU A 93 57.04 -32.89 14.98
N GLN A 94 57.58 -34.09 15.25
CA GLN A 94 58.15 -34.44 16.54
C GLN A 94 59.40 -33.61 16.87
N GLU A 95 60.23 -33.32 15.86
CA GLU A 95 61.41 -32.46 15.97
C GLU A 95 61.07 -30.95 16.01
N GLY A 96 59.79 -30.57 15.85
CA GLY A 96 59.34 -29.17 15.82
C GLY A 96 59.80 -28.38 14.58
N LYS A 97 60.20 -29.08 13.51
CA LYS A 97 60.62 -28.46 12.24
C LYS A 97 59.44 -28.02 11.37
N ILE A 98 58.27 -28.64 11.59
CA ILE A 98 56.96 -28.20 11.12
C ILE A 98 56.05 -27.99 12.33
N ASP A 99 55.11 -27.06 12.23
CA ASP A 99 54.20 -26.69 13.32
C ASP A 99 52.91 -27.55 13.33
N ILE A 100 52.46 -27.97 12.14
CA ILE A 100 51.21 -28.71 11.94
C ILE A 100 51.44 -29.84 10.91
N PHE A 101 50.93 -31.04 11.19
CA PHE A 101 50.93 -32.18 10.25
C PHE A 101 49.60 -32.96 10.33
N GLY A 102 49.07 -33.38 9.18
CA GLY A 102 47.80 -34.09 9.07
C GLY A 102 47.33 -34.18 7.61
N PRO A 103 46.17 -34.80 7.35
CA PRO A 103 45.21 -35.37 8.29
C PRO A 103 45.76 -36.64 8.97
N MET A 104 45.46 -36.81 10.25
CA MET A 104 45.92 -37.93 11.07
C MET A 104 44.83 -38.37 12.07
N GLN A 105 44.62 -39.68 12.19
CA GLN A 105 43.75 -40.25 13.22
C GLN A 105 44.42 -40.22 14.59
N LYS A 106 43.61 -39.91 15.60
CA LYS A 106 44.01 -39.78 16.99
C LYS A 106 44.03 -41.16 17.66
N THR A 107 45.21 -41.62 18.10
CA THR A 107 45.39 -42.90 18.81
C THR A 107 46.09 -42.68 20.14
N GLU A 108 45.93 -43.60 21.10
CA GLU A 108 46.58 -43.50 22.42
C GLU A 108 48.12 -43.37 22.32
N GLU A 109 48.74 -44.05 21.35
CA GLU A 109 50.18 -43.96 21.09
C GLU A 109 50.57 -42.56 20.56
N ARG A 110 49.80 -42.01 19.61
CA ARG A 110 50.06 -40.69 19.02
C ARG A 110 49.81 -39.56 20.01
N GLU A 111 48.82 -39.69 20.90
CA GLU A 111 48.56 -38.70 21.95
C GLU A 111 49.70 -38.57 22.97
N LYS A 112 50.53 -39.60 23.14
CA LYS A 112 51.73 -39.51 23.99
C LYS A 112 52.78 -38.56 23.40
N ILE A 113 52.81 -38.41 22.07
CA ILE A 113 53.86 -37.70 21.34
C ILE A 113 53.39 -36.44 20.60
N PHE A 114 52.08 -36.24 20.41
CA PHE A 114 51.48 -35.07 19.76
C PHE A 114 50.28 -34.53 20.54
N ASP A 115 49.90 -33.29 20.25
CA ASP A 115 48.65 -32.68 20.73
C ASP A 115 47.64 -32.55 19.57
N PHE A 116 46.38 -32.82 19.88
CA PHE A 116 45.26 -32.81 18.94
C PHE A 116 44.21 -31.78 19.38
N PRO A 117 43.52 -31.10 18.45
CA PRO A 117 42.42 -30.22 18.80
C PRO A 117 41.24 -31.02 19.36
N ASN A 118 40.42 -30.35 20.18
CA ASN A 118 39.21 -30.88 20.82
C ASN A 118 38.08 -31.12 19.81
N VAL A 119 38.17 -30.48 18.65
CA VAL A 119 37.22 -30.60 17.55
C VAL A 119 37.93 -31.32 16.42
N GLN A 120 37.32 -32.37 15.88
CA GLN A 120 37.81 -33.04 14.67
C GLN A 120 37.67 -32.12 13.46
N MET A 121 38.48 -32.32 12.41
CA MET A 121 38.37 -31.53 11.18
C MET A 121 37.51 -32.21 10.10
N GLY A 122 37.07 -33.44 10.36
CA GLY A 122 36.20 -34.20 9.49
C GLY A 122 36.28 -35.68 9.83
N THR A 123 35.60 -36.48 9.02
CA THR A 123 35.63 -37.94 9.11
C THR A 123 36.02 -38.55 7.78
N GLU A 124 36.74 -39.66 7.84
CA GLU A 124 37.25 -40.38 6.69
C GLU A 124 36.93 -41.86 6.83
N TYR A 125 36.44 -42.48 5.75
CA TYR A 125 36.13 -43.90 5.75
C TYR A 125 37.36 -44.73 5.39
N GLY A 126 37.52 -45.88 6.05
CA GLY A 126 38.43 -46.91 5.54
C GLY A 126 37.84 -47.50 4.27
N VAL A 127 38.63 -47.61 3.20
CA VAL A 127 38.17 -48.09 1.90
C VAL A 127 39.13 -49.13 1.35
N LEU A 128 38.55 -50.19 0.79
CA LEU A 128 39.25 -51.16 -0.02
C LEU A 128 39.12 -50.80 -1.49
N PHE A 129 40.25 -50.47 -2.11
CA PHE A 129 40.37 -50.23 -3.54
C PHE A 129 40.84 -51.49 -4.25
N ALA A 130 40.14 -51.89 -5.30
CA ALA A 130 40.59 -52.92 -6.23
C ALA A 130 40.92 -52.30 -7.59
N ASN A 131 41.64 -53.02 -8.44
CA ASN A 131 41.75 -52.63 -9.84
C ASN A 131 40.34 -52.53 -10.47
N LYS A 132 40.06 -51.45 -11.22
CA LYS A 132 38.73 -51.22 -11.85
C LYS A 132 38.26 -52.37 -12.76
N ASN A 133 39.20 -53.14 -13.33
CA ASN A 133 38.92 -54.27 -14.22
C ASN A 133 39.03 -55.64 -13.52
N SER A 134 39.18 -55.68 -12.19
CA SER A 134 39.33 -56.93 -11.42
C SER A 134 38.06 -57.79 -11.38
N GLY A 135 36.89 -57.21 -11.60
CA GLY A 135 35.59 -57.90 -11.49
C GLY A 135 35.14 -58.18 -10.05
N ILE A 136 35.87 -57.70 -9.04
CA ILE A 136 35.53 -57.85 -7.62
C ILE A 136 34.26 -57.04 -7.32
N LEU A 137 33.26 -57.70 -6.73
CA LEU A 137 31.98 -57.07 -6.38
C LEU A 137 32.04 -56.39 -5.02
N TYR A 138 31.17 -55.39 -4.83
CA TYR A 138 31.07 -54.65 -3.57
C TYR A 138 30.55 -55.54 -2.43
N GLU A 139 31.30 -55.61 -1.32
CA GLU A 139 31.09 -56.51 -0.18
C GLU A 139 30.95 -58.00 -0.55
N ASP A 140 31.75 -58.49 -1.50
CA ASP A 140 31.86 -59.93 -1.78
C ASP A 140 32.66 -60.64 -0.66
N LEU A 141 31.95 -61.01 0.41
CA LEU A 141 32.54 -61.61 1.60
C LEU A 141 33.23 -62.96 1.31
N ASP A 142 32.78 -63.70 0.30
CA ASP A 142 33.39 -64.96 -0.11
C ASP A 142 34.75 -64.71 -0.78
N PHE A 143 34.85 -63.67 -1.61
CA PHE A 143 36.12 -63.23 -2.22
C PHE A 143 37.09 -62.63 -1.18
N PHE A 144 36.57 -61.86 -0.20
CA PHE A 144 37.42 -61.21 0.80
C PHE A 144 38.13 -62.19 1.74
N ASN A 145 37.62 -63.40 1.88
CA ASN A 145 38.22 -64.39 2.76
C ASN A 145 39.48 -65.02 2.14
N GLY A 146 40.65 -64.55 2.57
CA GLY A 146 41.98 -65.00 2.16
C GLY A 146 42.73 -64.02 1.24
N MET A 147 42.11 -62.91 0.86
CA MET A 147 42.70 -61.94 -0.07
C MET A 147 43.96 -61.26 0.47
N LYS A 148 44.84 -60.86 -0.44
CA LYS A 148 46.00 -60.01 -0.14
C LYS A 148 45.59 -58.55 -0.15
N VAL A 149 45.76 -57.88 0.98
CA VAL A 149 45.44 -56.46 1.16
C VAL A 149 46.75 -55.68 1.25
N GLY A 150 47.06 -54.89 0.23
CA GLY A 150 48.12 -53.91 0.26
C GLY A 150 47.79 -52.79 1.25
N THR A 151 48.75 -52.38 2.07
CA THR A 151 48.60 -51.25 3.00
C THR A 151 49.96 -50.72 3.43
N GLU A 152 50.05 -49.48 3.90
CA GLU A 152 51.25 -48.97 4.56
C GLU A 152 51.45 -49.61 5.95
N LYS A 153 52.68 -49.62 6.46
CA LYS A 153 53.06 -50.29 7.71
C LYS A 153 52.41 -49.67 8.95
N GLU A 154 52.16 -48.36 8.96
CA GLU A 154 51.53 -47.61 10.06
C GLU A 154 50.13 -47.07 9.70
N ASN A 155 49.36 -47.83 8.91
CA ASN A 155 47.99 -47.44 8.54
C ASN A 155 46.97 -47.76 9.65
N TYR A 156 46.30 -46.73 10.15
CA TYR A 156 45.23 -46.81 11.15
C TYR A 156 44.09 -47.75 10.72
N TYR A 157 43.72 -47.74 9.44
CA TYR A 157 42.60 -48.55 8.94
C TYR A 157 42.86 -50.05 8.99
N THR A 158 44.09 -50.50 9.23
CA THR A 158 44.40 -51.92 9.47
C THR A 158 43.65 -52.46 10.69
N GLU A 159 43.54 -51.67 11.76
CA GLU A 159 42.79 -52.07 12.96
C GLU A 159 41.28 -52.11 12.68
N VAL A 160 40.78 -51.09 11.98
CA VAL A 160 39.39 -51.02 11.52
C VAL A 160 39.03 -52.20 10.63
N MET A 161 39.91 -52.58 9.71
CA MET A 161 39.75 -53.74 8.82
C MET A 161 39.75 -55.05 9.62
N ASN A 162 40.61 -55.20 10.62
CA ASN A 162 40.59 -56.38 11.49
C ASN A 162 39.27 -56.51 12.26
N GLN A 163 38.70 -55.41 12.72
CA GLN A 163 37.39 -55.40 13.37
C GLN A 163 36.27 -55.74 12.38
N TYR A 164 36.28 -55.16 11.18
CA TYR A 164 35.36 -55.53 10.10
C TYR A 164 35.43 -57.01 9.75
N CYS A 165 36.63 -57.57 9.64
CA CYS A 165 36.87 -58.98 9.39
C CYS A 165 36.26 -59.88 10.49
N LYS A 166 36.43 -59.48 11.75
CA LYS A 166 35.86 -60.20 12.90
C LYS A 166 34.34 -60.19 12.90
N ASP A 167 33.73 -59.05 12.58
CA ASP A 167 32.26 -58.89 12.56
C ASP A 167 31.61 -59.66 11.40
N LYS A 168 32.32 -59.77 10.27
CA LYS A 168 31.85 -60.46 9.08
C LYS A 168 32.33 -61.92 8.97
N GLY A 169 33.19 -62.37 9.88
CA GLY A 169 33.71 -63.75 9.92
C GLY A 169 34.71 -64.10 8.82
N ILE A 170 35.45 -63.13 8.30
CA ILE A 170 36.43 -63.29 7.20
C ILE A 170 37.88 -63.09 7.71
N LYS A 171 38.90 -63.54 6.96
CA LYS A 171 40.33 -63.30 7.26
C LYS A 171 41.08 -62.77 6.03
N VAL A 172 42.04 -61.88 6.22
CA VAL A 172 42.85 -61.27 5.14
C VAL A 172 44.35 -61.37 5.42
N ASN A 173 45.18 -61.22 4.39
CA ASN A 173 46.64 -61.22 4.48
C ASN A 173 47.21 -59.86 4.08
N TYR A 174 47.93 -59.18 4.97
CA TYR A 174 48.49 -57.85 4.67
C TYR A 174 49.82 -57.92 3.92
N VAL A 175 49.98 -57.05 2.92
CA VAL A 175 51.23 -56.81 2.16
C VAL A 175 51.63 -55.35 2.35
N TYR A 176 52.77 -55.11 2.98
CA TYR A 176 53.23 -53.74 3.26
C TYR A 176 54.03 -53.17 2.09
N THR A 177 53.71 -51.95 1.66
CA THR A 177 54.36 -51.23 0.55
C THR A 177 54.57 -49.75 0.90
N ASP A 178 55.66 -49.16 0.42
CA ASP A 178 56.01 -47.72 0.54
C ASP A 178 55.99 -47.04 -0.85
N SER A 179 55.27 -47.62 -1.81
CA SER A 179 55.29 -47.23 -3.22
C SER A 179 54.43 -46.01 -3.51
N GLU A 180 54.96 -45.06 -4.29
CA GLU A 180 54.26 -43.85 -4.73
C GLU A 180 53.23 -44.10 -5.87
N ASP A 181 53.14 -45.31 -6.45
CA ASP A 181 52.21 -45.65 -7.55
C ASP A 181 51.39 -46.94 -7.27
N ILE A 182 50.46 -46.82 -6.32
CA ILE A 182 49.55 -47.89 -5.90
C ILE A 182 48.66 -48.41 -7.03
N GLY A 183 48.27 -47.54 -7.97
CA GLY A 183 47.44 -47.89 -9.12
C GLY A 183 48.13 -48.88 -10.06
N ARG A 184 49.44 -48.72 -10.27
CA ARG A 184 50.27 -49.69 -11.01
C ARG A 184 50.40 -51.01 -10.27
N GLU A 185 50.66 -51.00 -8.96
CA GLU A 185 50.84 -52.22 -8.16
C GLU A 185 49.58 -53.09 -8.11
N LEU A 186 48.40 -52.46 -7.99
CA LEU A 186 47.10 -53.13 -8.10
C LEU A 186 46.85 -53.74 -9.50
N LYS A 187 47.42 -53.14 -10.55
CA LYS A 187 47.33 -53.66 -11.92
C LYS A 187 48.30 -54.81 -12.17
N GLU A 188 49.47 -54.78 -11.56
CA GLU A 188 50.49 -55.85 -11.64
C GLU A 188 50.15 -57.04 -10.75
N GLY A 189 49.18 -56.90 -9.83
CA GLY A 189 48.66 -57.99 -9.01
C GLY A 189 49.56 -58.35 -7.82
N LEU A 190 50.32 -57.38 -7.30
CA LEU A 190 51.14 -57.59 -6.10
C LEU A 190 50.27 -57.88 -4.86
N TYR A 191 49.07 -57.30 -4.84
CA TYR A 191 47.99 -57.54 -3.87
C TYR A 191 46.63 -57.34 -4.56
N ASP A 192 45.58 -57.95 -4.00
CA ASP A 192 44.24 -58.00 -4.62
C ASP A 192 43.47 -56.69 -4.41
N THR A 193 43.63 -56.10 -3.22
CA THR A 193 43.02 -54.82 -2.84
C THR A 193 44.02 -53.97 -2.08
N TYR A 194 43.80 -52.66 -2.03
CA TYR A 194 44.58 -51.71 -1.25
C TYR A 194 43.70 -51.02 -0.22
N LEU A 195 44.14 -51.03 1.05
CA LEU A 195 43.43 -50.43 2.17
C LEU A 195 43.99 -49.05 2.47
N THR A 196 43.13 -48.04 2.41
CA THR A 196 43.47 -46.67 2.79
C THR A 196 42.20 -45.87 3.11
N GLY A 197 42.37 -44.62 3.54
CA GLY A 197 41.26 -43.69 3.76
C GLY A 197 40.64 -43.19 2.45
N ASP A 198 39.36 -42.84 2.49
CA ASP A 198 38.60 -42.44 1.30
C ASP A 198 38.91 -41.03 0.80
N LEU A 199 39.66 -40.24 1.56
CA LEU A 199 40.20 -38.98 1.06
C LEU A 199 41.25 -39.26 -0.01
N GLN A 200 42.01 -40.36 0.07
CA GLN A 200 42.98 -40.76 -0.96
C GLN A 200 42.28 -41.13 -2.28
N ALA A 201 42.77 -40.59 -3.40
CA ALA A 201 42.28 -40.87 -4.75
C ALA A 201 43.31 -41.73 -5.48
N ILE A 202 42.97 -42.97 -5.81
CA ILE A 202 43.87 -43.88 -6.52
C ILE A 202 43.38 -44.04 -7.97
N PRO A 203 44.13 -43.55 -8.98
CA PRO A 203 43.73 -43.66 -10.38
C PRO A 203 43.50 -45.13 -10.82
N ASN A 204 42.53 -45.35 -11.70
CA ASN A 204 42.19 -46.67 -12.29
C ASN A 204 41.75 -47.77 -11.28
N THR A 205 41.23 -47.37 -10.12
CA THR A 205 40.69 -48.30 -9.11
C THR A 205 39.17 -48.20 -8.98
N THR A 206 38.56 -49.16 -8.28
CA THR A 206 37.15 -49.16 -7.85
C THR A 206 37.05 -49.50 -6.37
N VAL A 207 36.06 -48.95 -5.69
CA VAL A 207 35.78 -49.24 -4.29
C VAL A 207 35.03 -50.57 -4.19
N VAL A 208 35.56 -51.51 -3.42
CA VAL A 208 34.94 -52.83 -3.21
C VAL A 208 34.43 -53.03 -1.78
N ALA A 209 34.89 -52.22 -0.81
CA ALA A 209 34.28 -52.14 0.51
C ALA A 209 34.50 -50.77 1.12
N ARG A 210 33.57 -50.36 1.98
CA ARG A 210 33.70 -49.18 2.84
C ARG A 210 33.53 -49.62 4.30
N LEU A 211 34.51 -49.29 5.12
CA LEU A 211 34.60 -49.60 6.54
C LEU A 211 33.98 -48.47 7.37
N SER A 212 34.23 -48.44 8.69
CA SER A 212 33.76 -47.35 9.54
C SER A 212 34.39 -46.01 9.17
N SER A 213 33.64 -44.94 9.48
CA SER A 213 34.09 -43.56 9.35
C SER A 213 34.79 -43.12 10.61
N GLU A 214 35.98 -42.59 10.47
CA GLU A 214 36.93 -42.33 11.55
C GLU A 214 37.33 -40.85 11.52
N PRO A 215 37.38 -40.17 12.68
CA PRO A 215 37.71 -38.76 12.71
C PRO A 215 39.20 -38.53 12.44
N TYR A 216 39.51 -37.47 11.70
CA TYR A 216 40.89 -37.04 11.47
C TYR A 216 41.13 -35.61 11.98
N TYR A 217 42.41 -35.33 12.23
CA TYR A 217 42.88 -34.10 12.85
C TYR A 217 44.17 -33.62 12.18
N TYR A 218 44.46 -32.34 12.30
CA TYR A 218 45.82 -31.83 12.13
C TYR A 218 46.47 -31.70 13.50
N ALA A 219 47.54 -32.46 13.71
CA ALA A 219 48.26 -32.54 14.97
C ALA A 219 49.36 -31.48 15.05
N THR A 220 49.75 -31.12 16.27
CA THR A 220 50.92 -30.28 16.56
C THR A 220 51.89 -30.97 17.50
N THR A 221 53.13 -30.49 17.59
CA THR A 221 54.14 -30.98 18.53
C THR A 221 53.63 -30.94 19.97
N LYS A 222 53.92 -31.97 20.77
CA LYS A 222 53.49 -32.05 22.18
C LYS A 222 53.89 -30.80 22.97
N GLY A 223 52.94 -30.22 23.69
CA GLY A 223 53.14 -29.03 24.51
C GLY A 223 53.05 -27.70 23.74
N ASN A 224 52.71 -27.71 22.46
CA ASN A 224 52.54 -26.49 21.66
C ASN A 224 51.18 -25.83 21.92
N THR A 225 51.07 -25.16 23.07
CA THR A 225 49.83 -24.55 23.57
C THR A 225 49.29 -23.43 22.67
N GLU A 226 50.18 -22.77 21.91
CA GLU A 226 49.82 -21.68 21.01
C GLU A 226 49.06 -22.18 19.78
N ILE A 227 49.62 -23.18 19.08
CA ILE A 227 48.99 -23.77 17.90
C ILE A 227 47.70 -24.49 18.28
N ILE A 228 47.69 -25.24 19.38
CA ILE A 228 46.49 -25.99 19.78
C ILE A 228 45.33 -25.07 20.20
N ALA A 229 45.61 -23.94 20.87
CA ALA A 229 44.59 -22.95 21.22
C ALA A 229 44.03 -22.27 19.97
N GLY A 230 44.89 -21.91 19.01
CA GLY A 230 44.48 -21.33 17.74
C GLY A 230 43.60 -22.27 16.91
N LEU A 231 43.99 -23.54 16.79
CA LEU A 231 43.20 -24.57 16.12
C LEU A 231 41.82 -24.75 16.79
N ASN A 232 41.79 -24.92 18.12
CA ASN A 232 40.54 -25.07 18.86
C ASN A 232 39.60 -23.86 18.71
N TYR A 233 40.16 -22.65 18.75
CA TYR A 233 39.39 -21.42 18.53
C TYR A 233 38.82 -21.36 17.12
N ALA A 234 39.65 -21.61 16.10
CA ALA A 234 39.22 -21.55 14.71
C ALA A 234 38.14 -22.58 14.42
N LEU A 235 38.36 -23.85 14.78
CA LEU A 235 37.40 -24.93 14.53
C LEU A 235 36.06 -24.67 15.22
N LYS A 236 36.08 -24.19 16.47
CA LYS A 236 34.86 -23.79 17.19
C LYS A 236 34.09 -22.70 16.45
N ASN A 237 34.77 -21.70 15.90
CA ASN A 237 34.11 -20.58 15.21
C ASN A 237 33.74 -20.88 13.76
N ILE A 238 34.47 -21.77 13.09
CA ILE A 238 34.07 -22.33 11.78
C ILE A 238 32.76 -23.09 11.96
N PHE A 239 32.71 -24.02 12.91
CA PHE A 239 31.50 -24.79 13.21
C PHE A 239 30.33 -23.88 13.61
N LYS A 240 30.59 -22.84 14.41
CA LYS A 240 29.56 -21.86 14.80
C LYS A 240 29.03 -21.06 13.61
N ASN A 241 29.91 -20.57 12.73
CA ASN A 241 29.55 -19.62 11.68
C ASN A 241 29.06 -20.29 10.39
N ASP A 242 29.59 -21.48 10.07
CA ASP A 242 29.16 -22.28 8.93
C ASP A 242 29.12 -23.75 9.36
N LYS A 243 27.99 -24.15 9.95
CA LYS A 243 27.69 -25.52 10.42
C LYS A 243 27.83 -26.59 9.33
N TYR A 244 27.84 -26.19 8.05
CA TYR A 244 27.95 -27.08 6.90
C TYR A 244 29.26 -26.88 6.13
N PHE A 245 30.24 -26.15 6.70
CA PHE A 245 31.51 -25.85 6.05
C PHE A 245 32.22 -27.11 5.56
N GLU A 246 32.38 -28.10 6.43
CA GLU A 246 33.07 -29.36 6.11
C GLU A 246 32.34 -30.12 4.99
N GLN A 247 31.00 -30.09 5.00
CA GLN A 247 30.17 -30.74 4.00
C GLN A 247 30.32 -30.07 2.63
N LYS A 248 30.20 -28.73 2.56
CA LYS A 248 30.39 -27.96 1.31
C LYS A 248 31.79 -28.16 0.74
N LEU A 249 32.79 -28.23 1.63
CA LEU A 249 34.15 -28.46 1.24
C LEU A 249 34.35 -29.89 0.72
N TYR A 250 33.71 -30.88 1.34
CA TYR A 250 33.71 -32.27 0.87
C TYR A 250 33.02 -32.39 -0.50
N GLU A 251 31.85 -31.79 -0.68
CA GLU A 251 31.13 -31.71 -1.97
C GLU A 251 32.00 -31.10 -3.07
N LYS A 252 32.72 -30.02 -2.77
CA LYS A 252 33.60 -29.34 -3.73
C LYS A 252 34.67 -30.25 -4.32
N TYR A 253 35.25 -31.16 -3.52
CA TYR A 253 36.39 -31.97 -3.94
C TYR A 253 36.06 -33.45 -4.22
N PHE A 254 34.96 -33.98 -3.70
CA PHE A 254 34.68 -35.42 -3.72
C PHE A 254 33.29 -35.83 -4.27
N SER A 255 32.45 -34.89 -4.71
CA SER A 255 31.08 -35.12 -5.23
C SER A 255 30.95 -36.03 -6.47
N ASN A 256 32.06 -36.45 -7.09
CA ASN A 256 32.05 -37.16 -8.37
C ASN A 256 32.73 -38.54 -8.36
N ARG A 257 32.77 -39.23 -7.22
CA ARG A 257 33.26 -40.63 -7.18
C ARG A 257 32.09 -41.59 -7.45
N ASP A 258 32.06 -42.18 -8.65
CA ASP A 258 31.20 -43.31 -9.00
C ASP A 258 31.46 -44.48 -8.03
N ILE A 259 30.63 -44.59 -6.99
CA ILE A 259 30.60 -45.75 -6.09
C ILE A 259 29.61 -46.75 -6.70
N SER A 260 30.05 -47.99 -6.95
CA SER A 260 29.19 -49.06 -7.46
C SER A 260 28.04 -49.33 -6.49
N LYS A 261 26.83 -48.84 -6.82
CA LYS A 261 25.62 -49.00 -5.98
C LYS A 261 25.18 -50.49 -5.96
N PRO A 262 24.89 -51.09 -4.79
CA PRO A 262 24.52 -52.52 -4.68
C PRO A 262 23.25 -52.84 -5.48
N SER A 263 23.12 -54.04 -6.08
CA SER A 263 22.00 -54.42 -6.97
C SER A 263 20.86 -55.21 -6.30
N ILE A 264 19.59 -54.93 -6.64
CA ILE A 264 18.40 -55.66 -6.17
C ILE A 264 18.24 -56.98 -6.97
N THR A 265 17.99 -58.10 -6.30
CA THR A 265 17.83 -59.41 -6.96
C THR A 265 16.41 -59.61 -7.52
N LYS A 266 16.23 -60.54 -8.47
CA LYS A 266 14.89 -60.86 -9.03
C LYS A 266 13.87 -61.30 -7.97
N LYS A 267 14.31 -62.04 -6.94
CA LYS A 267 13.43 -62.47 -5.83
C LYS A 267 12.95 -61.29 -4.98
N GLU A 268 13.80 -60.28 -4.80
CA GLU A 268 13.46 -59.05 -4.07
C GLU A 268 12.47 -58.19 -4.87
N ILE A 269 12.62 -58.11 -6.20
CA ILE A 269 11.68 -57.38 -7.07
C ILE A 269 10.25 -57.94 -6.97
N ASP A 270 10.10 -59.27 -6.93
CA ASP A 270 8.79 -59.90 -6.79
C ASP A 270 8.17 -59.68 -5.41
N LEU A 271 8.99 -59.59 -4.37
CA LEU A 271 8.55 -59.24 -3.02
C LEU A 271 8.07 -57.78 -2.95
N ILE A 272 8.83 -56.83 -3.52
CA ILE A 272 8.44 -55.41 -3.62
C ILE A 272 7.07 -55.26 -4.32
N LYS A 273 6.87 -55.97 -5.45
CA LYS A 273 5.60 -55.94 -6.19
C LYS A 273 4.40 -56.47 -5.41
N LYS A 274 4.61 -57.40 -4.48
CA LYS A 274 3.55 -57.95 -3.61
C LYS A 274 3.27 -57.04 -2.42
N THR A 275 4.31 -56.44 -1.85
CA THR A 275 4.20 -55.63 -0.64
C THR A 275 3.57 -54.26 -0.92
N LYS A 276 3.84 -53.62 -2.07
CA LYS A 276 3.33 -52.31 -2.57
C LYS A 276 3.32 -51.12 -1.60
N LYS A 277 2.75 -51.26 -0.41
CA LYS A 277 2.57 -50.21 0.60
C LYS A 277 2.82 -50.76 2.01
N LEU A 278 3.57 -50.01 2.82
CA LEU A 278 3.85 -50.32 4.23
C LEU A 278 3.46 -49.14 5.12
N ILE A 279 2.88 -49.45 6.29
CA ILE A 279 2.53 -48.46 7.30
C ILE A 279 3.74 -48.23 8.22
N VAL A 280 4.22 -46.99 8.25
CA VAL A 280 5.37 -46.55 9.05
C VAL A 280 4.88 -45.75 10.25
N GLY A 281 5.03 -46.31 11.46
CA GLY A 281 4.82 -45.57 12.69
C GLY A 281 5.94 -44.57 12.93
N CYS A 282 5.59 -43.28 13.11
CA CYS A 282 6.52 -42.20 13.40
C CYS A 282 6.13 -41.46 14.68
N GLN A 283 7.12 -41.07 15.48
CA GLN A 283 6.86 -40.27 16.67
C GLN A 283 6.28 -38.90 16.29
N SER A 284 5.29 -38.42 17.06
CA SER A 284 4.51 -37.24 16.72
C SER A 284 5.11 -35.90 17.18
N ASP A 285 6.15 -35.90 18.01
CA ASP A 285 6.58 -34.72 18.77
C ASP A 285 8.10 -34.46 18.84
N SER A 286 8.91 -35.01 17.92
CA SER A 286 10.38 -34.85 17.91
C SER A 286 10.87 -33.91 16.80
N LYS A 287 10.67 -32.60 16.95
CA LYS A 287 11.17 -31.61 15.96
C LYS A 287 12.69 -31.44 16.06
N PRO A 288 13.40 -31.18 14.94
CA PRO A 288 12.98 -31.31 13.54
C PRO A 288 13.12 -32.73 12.96
N LEU A 289 13.48 -33.74 13.78
CA LEU A 289 13.76 -35.12 13.36
C LEU A 289 12.53 -35.83 12.78
N GLN A 290 11.43 -35.92 13.51
CA GLN A 290 10.15 -36.47 13.06
C GLN A 290 8.99 -35.95 13.92
N TYR A 291 7.96 -35.41 13.27
CA TYR A 291 6.76 -34.89 13.92
C TYR A 291 5.60 -34.80 12.92
N PHE A 292 4.41 -34.49 13.41
CA PHE A 292 3.27 -34.19 12.55
C PHE A 292 2.95 -32.69 12.65
N ASP A 293 2.85 -32.02 11.50
CA ASP A 293 2.59 -30.58 11.47
C ASP A 293 1.19 -30.27 12.03
N LYS A 294 1.12 -29.39 13.04
CA LYS A 294 -0.14 -29.09 13.74
C LYS A 294 -1.20 -28.43 12.85
N LYS A 295 -0.82 -27.79 11.74
CA LYS A 295 -1.74 -27.09 10.82
C LYS A 295 -2.25 -28.03 9.72
N THR A 296 -1.38 -28.89 9.19
CA THR A 296 -1.70 -29.75 8.03
C THR A 296 -2.00 -31.21 8.40
N GLY A 297 -1.58 -31.66 9.59
CA GLY A 297 -1.70 -33.05 10.02
C GLY A 297 -0.79 -34.02 9.28
N LEU A 298 0.15 -33.54 8.46
CA LEU A 298 1.03 -34.36 7.63
C LEU A 298 2.36 -34.69 8.33
N PRO A 299 2.95 -35.87 8.06
CA PRO A 299 4.27 -36.26 8.56
C PRO A 299 5.36 -35.32 8.00
N SER A 300 6.15 -34.74 8.89
CA SER A 300 7.20 -33.78 8.56
C SER A 300 8.45 -34.04 9.40
N GLY A 301 9.62 -33.68 8.87
CA GLY A 301 10.90 -33.85 9.56
C GLY A 301 11.91 -34.71 8.79
N ILE A 302 13.16 -34.64 9.24
CA ILE A 302 14.33 -35.25 8.60
C ILE A 302 14.10 -36.75 8.33
N CYS A 303 13.70 -37.52 9.34
CA CYS A 303 13.52 -38.96 9.22
C CYS A 303 12.38 -39.29 8.24
N THR A 304 11.25 -38.57 8.30
CA THR A 304 10.12 -38.83 7.39
C THR A 304 10.47 -38.54 5.93
N ASP A 305 11.28 -37.51 5.67
CA ASP A 305 11.69 -37.16 4.32
C ASP A 305 12.77 -38.13 3.80
N ILE A 306 13.74 -38.56 4.62
CA ILE A 306 14.70 -39.61 4.24
C ILE A 306 13.97 -40.92 3.93
N LEU A 307 12.97 -41.28 4.74
CA LEU A 307 12.21 -42.52 4.53
C LEU A 307 11.36 -42.48 3.26
N LYS A 308 10.85 -41.31 2.84
CA LYS A 308 10.22 -41.16 1.51
C LYS A 308 11.22 -41.49 0.39
N GLU A 309 12.48 -41.07 0.52
CA GLU A 309 13.51 -41.43 -0.45
C GLU A 309 13.90 -42.90 -0.40
N VAL A 310 13.94 -43.52 0.78
CA VAL A 310 14.07 -44.98 0.89
C VAL A 310 12.91 -45.69 0.19
N GLY A 311 11.69 -45.18 0.32
CA GLY A 311 10.51 -45.65 -0.41
C GLY A 311 10.67 -45.52 -1.94
N ASN A 312 11.15 -44.36 -2.41
CA ASN A 312 11.42 -44.12 -3.83
C ASN A 312 12.48 -45.07 -4.40
N ILE A 313 13.57 -45.31 -3.66
CA ILE A 313 14.67 -46.20 -4.08
C ILE A 313 14.23 -47.67 -4.06
N SER A 314 13.45 -48.08 -3.06
CA SER A 314 12.96 -49.45 -2.92
C SER A 314 11.78 -49.76 -3.84
N GLY A 315 11.03 -48.75 -4.28
CA GLY A 315 9.77 -48.92 -4.99
C GLY A 315 8.59 -49.30 -4.09
N ILE A 316 8.70 -49.09 -2.77
CA ILE A 316 7.66 -49.36 -1.78
C ILE A 316 7.06 -48.03 -1.32
N GLU A 317 5.74 -47.90 -1.33
CA GLU A 317 5.05 -46.72 -0.81
C GLU A 317 4.99 -46.77 0.72
N PHE A 318 5.38 -45.69 1.39
CA PHE A 318 5.29 -45.57 2.84
C PHE A 318 4.15 -44.64 3.25
N GLU A 319 3.25 -45.15 4.10
CA GLU A 319 2.20 -44.36 4.75
C GLU A 319 2.58 -44.12 6.20
N PHE A 320 2.72 -42.86 6.59
CA PHE A 320 3.16 -42.52 7.94
C PHE A 320 1.97 -42.31 8.88
N VAL A 321 2.01 -42.93 10.05
CA VAL A 321 1.00 -42.77 11.10
C VAL A 321 1.65 -42.28 12.40
N PRO A 322 0.98 -41.38 13.15
CA PRO A 322 1.53 -40.84 14.39
C PRO A 322 1.51 -41.90 15.49
N VAL A 323 2.63 -42.04 16.19
CA VAL A 323 2.78 -42.89 17.37
C VAL A 323 3.15 -42.02 18.56
N GLU A 324 2.31 -42.08 19.60
CA GLU A 324 2.58 -41.45 20.89
C GLU A 324 3.40 -42.40 21.77
N VAL A 325 4.52 -41.92 22.29
CA VAL A 325 5.32 -42.65 23.28
C VAL A 325 5.03 -42.05 24.65
N LYS A 326 4.47 -42.85 25.57
CA LYS A 326 4.21 -42.42 26.96
C LYS A 326 5.08 -43.25 27.90
N ASN A 327 5.87 -42.59 28.76
CA ASN A 327 6.78 -43.26 29.70
C ASN A 327 7.69 -44.31 29.05
N GLY A 328 8.19 -44.04 27.83
CA GLY A 328 9.06 -44.98 27.11
C GLY A 328 8.38 -46.28 26.66
N THR A 329 7.04 -46.27 26.53
CA THR A 329 6.24 -47.42 26.07
C THR A 329 5.23 -46.98 25.00
N ILE A 330 4.93 -47.88 24.05
CA ILE A 330 3.90 -47.69 23.01
C ILE A 330 2.74 -48.64 23.31
N SER A 331 1.49 -48.21 23.08
CA SER A 331 0.34 -49.09 23.29
C SER A 331 0.35 -50.25 22.28
N LYS A 332 -0.15 -51.42 22.70
CA LYS A 332 -0.25 -52.59 21.82
C LYS A 332 -1.15 -52.32 20.62
N GLU A 333 -2.21 -51.51 20.77
CA GLU A 333 -3.09 -51.14 19.66
C GLU A 333 -2.37 -50.31 18.59
N GLN A 334 -1.46 -49.43 18.98
CA GLN A 334 -0.65 -48.63 18.04
C GLN A 334 0.35 -49.50 17.27
N LEU A 335 0.86 -50.56 17.90
CA LEU A 335 1.83 -51.47 17.28
C LEU A 335 1.20 -52.50 16.34
N ASP A 336 -0.02 -52.94 16.64
CA ASP A 336 -0.71 -53.92 15.80
C ASP A 336 -1.07 -53.37 14.41
N GLY A 337 -1.15 -52.03 14.27
CA GLY A 337 -1.45 -51.33 13.01
C GLY A 337 -0.25 -50.87 12.18
N ILE A 338 0.99 -51.13 12.60
CA ILE A 338 2.20 -50.66 11.90
C ILE A 338 3.05 -51.83 11.38
N ASP A 339 3.64 -51.65 10.19
CA ASP A 339 4.53 -52.62 9.55
C ASP A 339 6.00 -52.30 9.83
N LEU A 340 6.33 -51.01 9.80
CA LEU A 340 7.65 -50.46 10.11
C LEU A 340 7.53 -49.43 11.22
N TYR A 341 8.54 -49.33 12.06
CA TYR A 341 8.63 -48.28 13.06
C TYR A 341 9.89 -47.45 12.86
N ALA A 342 9.70 -46.17 12.56
CA ALA A 342 10.77 -45.20 12.39
C ALA A 342 11.06 -44.54 13.73
N CYS A 343 11.99 -45.13 14.49
CA CYS A 343 12.47 -44.51 15.71
C CYS A 343 13.67 -45.25 16.28
N TYR A 344 14.12 -44.76 17.42
CA TYR A 344 15.19 -45.30 18.21
C TYR A 344 14.91 -46.71 18.80
N HIS A 345 15.95 -47.53 18.82
CA HIS A 345 16.03 -48.96 19.16
C HIS A 345 15.66 -49.42 20.59
N ASP A 346 14.87 -48.67 21.37
CA ASP A 346 14.88 -48.88 22.83
C ASP A 346 13.54 -48.70 23.57
N VAL A 347 12.46 -48.54 22.82
CA VAL A 347 11.10 -48.48 23.37
C VAL A 347 10.56 -49.90 23.50
N SER A 348 10.11 -50.31 24.68
CA SER A 348 9.45 -51.61 24.85
C SER A 348 8.04 -51.56 24.24
N PRO A 349 7.60 -52.54 23.43
CA PRO A 349 8.15 -53.89 23.18
C PRO A 349 9.05 -54.02 21.92
N LEU A 350 9.47 -52.91 21.30
CA LEU A 350 10.22 -52.90 20.04
C LEU A 350 11.63 -53.51 20.14
N LYS A 351 12.19 -53.63 21.36
CA LYS A 351 13.48 -54.28 21.63
C LYS A 351 13.60 -55.71 21.05
N SER A 352 12.48 -56.35 20.72
CA SER A 352 12.40 -57.70 20.15
C SER A 352 12.33 -57.73 18.61
N LEU A 353 12.22 -56.58 17.95
CA LEU A 353 12.14 -56.50 16.48
C LEU A 353 13.52 -56.67 15.83
N LYS A 354 13.50 -57.03 14.54
CA LYS A 354 14.68 -56.91 13.67
C LYS A 354 14.75 -55.49 13.14
N TYR A 355 15.96 -55.00 12.95
CA TYR A 355 16.17 -53.63 12.51
C TYR A 355 17.05 -53.55 11.28
N THR A 356 16.88 -52.47 10.53
CA THR A 356 17.73 -52.11 9.41
C THR A 356 19.08 -51.55 9.86
N ASP A 357 19.99 -51.37 8.91
CA ASP A 357 21.09 -50.43 9.09
C ASP A 357 20.54 -49.02 9.34
N ALA A 358 21.34 -48.17 9.99
CA ALA A 358 20.93 -46.80 10.28
C ALA A 358 20.88 -45.99 8.99
N TYR A 359 19.73 -45.38 8.71
CA TYR A 359 19.58 -44.44 7.59
C TYR A 359 20.05 -43.04 7.94
N LEU A 360 20.20 -42.73 9.23
CA LEU A 360 20.78 -41.48 9.71
C LEU A 360 21.46 -41.69 11.06
N ASN A 361 22.66 -41.16 11.23
CA ASN A 361 23.33 -41.08 12.53
C ASN A 361 23.34 -39.62 12.99
N VAL A 362 22.66 -39.33 14.08
CA VAL A 362 22.53 -37.97 14.61
C VAL A 362 23.51 -37.82 15.78
N PRO A 363 24.53 -36.96 15.69
CA PRO A 363 25.44 -36.72 16.81
C PRO A 363 24.67 -36.19 18.03
N MET A 364 25.07 -36.60 19.24
CA MET A 364 24.54 -36.05 20.49
C MET A 364 25.45 -34.95 21.00
N MET A 365 24.87 -33.93 21.65
CA MET A 365 25.58 -32.79 22.19
C MET A 365 25.12 -32.48 23.61
N ILE A 366 26.06 -32.01 24.43
CA ILE A 366 25.78 -31.48 25.77
C ILE A 366 25.59 -29.96 25.65
N VAL A 367 24.51 -29.46 26.22
CA VAL A 367 24.09 -28.06 26.18
C VAL A 367 23.95 -27.54 27.60
N SER A 368 24.54 -26.38 27.90
CA SER A 368 24.49 -25.76 29.22
C SER A 368 24.34 -24.24 29.17
N ASN A 369 23.70 -23.66 30.19
CA ASN A 369 23.59 -22.21 30.36
C ASN A 369 24.87 -21.56 30.94
N LYS A 370 25.88 -22.37 31.32
CA LYS A 370 27.16 -21.93 31.87
C LYS A 370 28.31 -22.73 31.27
N GLN A 371 29.53 -22.19 31.38
CA GLN A 371 30.72 -22.95 31.01
C GLN A 371 30.91 -24.11 31.99
N LEU A 372 31.24 -25.29 31.47
CA LEU A 372 31.37 -26.53 32.21
C LEU A 372 32.79 -27.07 32.06
N ASN A 373 33.28 -27.70 33.14
CA ASN A 373 34.40 -28.62 33.06
C ASN A 373 33.83 -30.04 33.02
N LEU A 374 34.03 -30.75 31.91
CA LEU A 374 33.46 -32.09 31.70
C LEU A 374 34.07 -33.15 32.63
N SER A 375 35.17 -32.84 33.31
CA SER A 375 35.77 -33.70 34.34
C SER A 375 35.03 -33.66 35.69
N ASP A 376 34.15 -32.67 35.92
CA ASP A 376 33.40 -32.53 37.17
C ASP A 376 32.21 -33.50 37.27
N LYS A 377 31.64 -33.66 38.47
CA LYS A 377 30.36 -34.37 38.64
C LYS A 377 29.20 -33.44 38.30
N LEU A 378 28.54 -33.69 37.17
CA LEU A 378 27.47 -32.84 36.63
C LEU A 378 26.11 -33.55 36.65
N ASN A 379 25.05 -32.81 36.92
CA ASN A 379 23.68 -33.27 36.75
C ASN A 379 23.21 -32.99 35.32
N VAL A 380 23.04 -34.03 34.52
CA VAL A 380 22.64 -33.93 33.12
C VAL A 380 21.19 -34.38 32.97
N VAL A 381 20.36 -33.54 32.36
CA VAL A 381 18.99 -33.89 32.01
C VAL A 381 18.94 -34.47 30.60
N VAL A 382 18.20 -35.56 30.46
CA VAL A 382 17.93 -36.20 29.18
C VAL A 382 16.42 -36.24 29.02
N TYR A 383 15.90 -35.70 27.91
CA TYR A 383 14.47 -35.76 27.60
C TYR A 383 14.18 -36.97 26.72
N SER A 384 13.09 -37.68 27.04
CA SER A 384 12.46 -38.81 26.33
C SER A 384 13.21 -39.43 25.15
N PHE A 385 14.43 -39.90 25.39
CA PHE A 385 15.22 -40.69 24.47
C PHE A 385 16.16 -41.59 25.31
N ASP A 386 16.09 -42.91 25.06
CA ASP A 386 17.29 -43.76 24.93
C ASP A 386 17.99 -44.36 26.19
N GLU A 387 17.64 -45.59 26.59
CA GLU A 387 18.34 -46.30 27.69
C GLU A 387 19.75 -46.80 27.28
N LYS A 388 19.99 -47.07 26.00
CA LYS A 388 21.23 -47.65 25.45
C LYS A 388 22.32 -46.60 25.27
N ASN A 389 22.00 -45.42 24.74
CA ASN A 389 22.89 -44.27 24.75
C ASN A 389 22.98 -43.67 26.14
N GLN A 390 21.99 -43.82 27.03
CA GLN A 390 22.24 -43.57 28.47
C GLN A 390 23.32 -44.52 29.02
N GLY A 391 23.32 -45.79 28.60
CA GLY A 391 24.37 -46.76 28.94
C GLY A 391 25.74 -46.37 28.39
N GLN A 392 25.81 -45.99 27.10
CA GLN A 392 27.04 -45.52 26.46
C GLN A 392 27.53 -44.18 27.06
N PHE A 393 26.61 -43.24 27.28
CA PHE A 393 26.86 -41.96 27.95
C PHE A 393 27.33 -42.15 29.38
N LYS A 394 26.77 -43.11 30.13
CA LYS A 394 27.23 -43.46 31.47
C LYS A 394 28.57 -44.20 31.47
N LYS A 395 28.92 -44.89 30.37
CA LYS A 395 30.23 -45.53 30.20
C LYS A 395 31.32 -44.49 29.87
N GLU A 396 30.98 -43.50 29.04
CA GLU A 396 31.87 -42.41 28.63
C GLU A 396 32.00 -41.33 29.71
N TYR A 397 30.91 -41.04 30.43
CA TYR A 397 30.83 -40.07 31.53
C TYR A 397 30.27 -40.70 32.82
N PRO A 398 30.99 -41.65 33.46
CA PRO A 398 30.54 -42.32 34.68
C PRO A 398 30.35 -41.39 35.88
N GLN A 399 30.95 -40.20 35.82
CA GLN A 399 30.86 -39.17 36.85
C GLN A 399 29.57 -38.34 36.82
N PHE A 400 28.78 -38.41 35.74
CA PHE A 400 27.54 -37.62 35.61
C PHE A 400 26.32 -38.32 36.22
N SER A 401 25.43 -37.53 36.84
CA SER A 401 24.12 -37.97 37.32
C SER A 401 23.05 -37.64 36.27
N ILE A 402 22.29 -38.65 35.84
CA ILE A 402 21.30 -38.51 34.78
C ILE A 402 19.91 -38.37 35.39
N LYS A 403 19.17 -37.32 34.99
CA LYS A 403 17.76 -37.13 35.32
C LYS A 403 16.90 -37.16 34.05
N LYS A 404 15.81 -37.94 34.07
CA LYS A 404 14.89 -38.08 32.93
C LYS A 404 13.77 -37.04 33.00
N THR A 405 13.40 -36.49 31.84
CA THR A 405 12.19 -35.68 31.63
C THR A 405 11.40 -36.20 30.44
N GLU A 406 10.12 -35.85 30.37
CA GLU A 406 9.22 -36.34 29.33
C GLU A 406 9.28 -35.50 28.05
N THR A 407 9.46 -34.19 28.17
CA THR A 407 9.54 -33.29 27.01
C THR A 407 10.78 -32.42 27.01
N ILE A 408 11.08 -31.85 25.85
CA ILE A 408 12.20 -30.91 25.67
C ILE A 408 11.97 -29.61 26.47
N GLU A 409 10.72 -29.15 26.57
CA GLU A 409 10.33 -27.97 27.35
C GLU A 409 10.50 -28.22 28.86
N GLU A 410 10.21 -29.43 29.33
CA GLU A 410 10.46 -29.79 30.72
C GLU A 410 11.97 -29.80 31.01
N ALA A 411 12.78 -30.38 30.12
CA ALA A 411 14.23 -30.37 30.26
C ALA A 411 14.81 -28.94 30.27
N LEU A 412 14.36 -28.09 29.35
CA LEU A 412 14.69 -26.67 29.33
C LEU A 412 14.29 -25.98 30.63
N SER A 413 13.08 -26.20 31.13
CA SER A 413 12.62 -25.62 32.39
C SER A 413 13.48 -26.03 33.59
N VAL A 414 13.96 -27.28 33.60
CA VAL A 414 14.84 -27.79 34.65
C VAL A 414 16.24 -27.15 34.55
N LEU A 415 16.76 -26.97 33.33
CA LEU A 415 18.04 -26.29 33.07
C LEU A 415 17.98 -24.80 33.45
N GLU A 416 16.94 -24.08 33.03
CA GLU A 416 16.72 -22.65 33.35
C GLU A 416 16.59 -22.38 34.85
N LYS A 417 15.93 -23.30 35.58
CA LYS A 417 15.79 -23.21 37.04
C LYS A 417 17.04 -23.65 37.80
N ASN A 418 18.16 -23.88 37.11
CA ASN A 418 19.43 -24.38 37.66
C ASN A 418 19.27 -25.68 38.47
N LYS A 419 18.28 -26.52 38.10
CA LYS A 419 18.06 -27.84 38.70
C LYS A 419 18.82 -28.96 37.98
N ALA A 420 19.52 -28.60 36.90
CA ALA A 420 20.48 -29.41 36.17
C ALA A 420 21.63 -28.53 35.70
N ASP A 421 22.81 -29.12 35.52
CA ASP A 421 24.01 -28.45 35.04
C ASP A 421 24.10 -28.44 33.51
N ALA A 422 23.54 -29.47 32.86
CA ALA A 422 23.52 -29.58 31.41
C ALA A 422 22.33 -30.41 30.91
N MET A 423 22.13 -30.40 29.60
CA MET A 423 21.14 -31.19 28.89
C MET A 423 21.82 -31.96 27.74
N LEU A 424 21.46 -33.22 27.53
CA LEU A 424 21.93 -34.02 26.40
C LEU A 424 20.85 -34.03 25.31
N ILE A 425 21.21 -33.60 24.09
CA ILE A 425 20.27 -33.44 22.98
C ILE A 425 20.86 -33.97 21.66
N PRO A 426 20.04 -34.39 20.68
CA PRO A 426 20.50 -34.59 19.31
C PRO A 426 20.93 -33.27 18.66
N ALA A 427 21.98 -33.29 17.83
CA ALA A 427 22.57 -32.07 17.28
C ALA A 427 21.58 -31.21 16.49
N TYR A 428 20.69 -31.85 15.72
CA TYR A 428 19.70 -31.16 14.89
C TYR A 428 18.54 -30.52 15.69
N THR A 429 18.38 -30.83 16.99
CA THR A 429 17.36 -30.19 17.84
C THR A 429 17.87 -28.92 18.51
N TYR A 430 19.19 -28.63 18.43
CA TYR A 430 19.78 -27.41 18.99
C TYR A 430 19.18 -26.13 18.40
N ASP A 431 18.91 -26.12 17.09
CA ASP A 431 18.33 -24.97 16.40
C ASP A 431 16.93 -24.59 16.94
N GLU A 432 16.21 -25.53 17.54
CA GLU A 432 14.93 -25.28 18.22
C GLU A 432 15.13 -24.65 19.61
N LEU A 433 16.19 -25.03 20.33
CA LEU A 433 16.53 -24.48 21.65
C LEU A 433 17.05 -23.04 21.59
N GLU A 434 17.87 -22.72 20.58
CA GLU A 434 18.40 -21.36 20.34
C GLU A 434 17.27 -20.34 20.09
N GLN A 435 16.10 -20.82 19.67
CA GLN A 435 14.95 -20.00 19.39
C GLN A 435 14.09 -19.71 20.62
N THR A 436 14.02 -20.64 21.58
CA THR A 436 13.10 -20.59 22.74
C THR A 436 13.51 -19.62 23.86
N ASP A 437 14.80 -19.31 24.06
CA ASP A 437 15.20 -18.25 25.02
C ASP A 437 16.55 -17.59 24.66
N ASN A 438 16.76 -16.40 25.21
CA ASN A 438 17.82 -15.45 24.89
C ASN A 438 19.16 -15.78 25.61
N GLN A 439 19.56 -17.05 25.63
CA GLN A 439 20.79 -17.51 26.29
C GLN A 439 21.76 -18.12 25.27
N ASN A 440 23.01 -17.66 25.28
CA ASN A 440 24.10 -18.34 24.59
C ASN A 440 24.41 -19.63 25.34
N PHE A 441 23.90 -20.75 24.84
CA PHE A 441 24.27 -22.04 25.39
C PHE A 441 25.71 -22.39 25.04
N TYR A 442 26.42 -22.96 26.02
CA TYR A 442 27.68 -23.63 25.80
C TYR A 442 27.39 -25.03 25.26
N VAL A 443 27.96 -25.34 24.09
CA VAL A 443 27.79 -26.62 23.40
C VAL A 443 29.08 -27.41 23.47
N TYR A 444 28.96 -28.68 23.82
CA TYR A 444 30.07 -29.64 23.85
C TYR A 444 29.69 -30.84 22.98
N SER A 445 30.55 -31.17 22.02
CA SER A 445 30.41 -32.37 21.20
C SER A 445 30.61 -33.62 22.05
N THR A 446 29.92 -34.69 21.70
CA THR A 446 30.13 -36.03 22.28
C THR A 446 30.41 -37.02 21.16
N ASP A 447 31.09 -38.12 21.47
CA ASP A 447 31.30 -39.21 20.50
C ASP A 447 30.05 -40.10 20.33
N ILE A 448 28.98 -39.76 21.05
CA ILE A 448 27.74 -40.53 21.10
C ILE A 448 26.86 -40.12 19.93
N LYS A 449 26.38 -41.13 19.20
CA LYS A 449 25.52 -40.95 18.03
C LYS A 449 24.18 -41.64 18.27
N CYS A 450 23.11 -40.90 18.06
CA CYS A 450 21.76 -41.41 18.02
C CYS A 450 21.50 -42.03 16.65
N ARG A 451 21.42 -43.36 16.62
CA ARG A 451 21.18 -44.15 15.40
C ARG A 451 19.69 -44.14 15.06
N MET A 452 19.37 -43.73 13.83
CA MET A 452 18.02 -43.76 13.28
C MET A 452 17.91 -44.91 12.28
N ASP A 453 17.11 -45.90 12.63
CA ASP A 453 16.90 -47.13 11.87
C ASP A 453 15.40 -47.50 11.89
N LEU A 454 15.04 -48.53 11.13
CA LEU A 454 13.67 -49.01 11.00
C LEU A 454 13.51 -50.32 11.74
N GLY A 455 12.64 -50.33 12.75
CA GLY A 455 12.14 -51.56 13.37
C GLY A 455 11.15 -52.25 12.44
N ILE A 456 11.38 -53.52 12.15
CA ILE A 456 10.59 -54.31 11.21
C ILE A 456 9.67 -55.23 12.02
N SER A 457 8.36 -55.08 11.81
CA SER A 457 7.34 -55.93 12.44
C SER A 457 7.60 -57.40 12.13
N SER A 458 7.38 -58.28 13.11
CA SER A 458 7.49 -59.73 12.92
C SER A 458 6.50 -60.29 11.89
N LYS A 459 5.53 -59.48 11.42
CA LYS A 459 4.61 -59.79 10.33
C LYS A 459 5.26 -59.77 8.95
N LEU A 460 6.41 -59.10 8.79
CA LEU A 460 7.10 -58.96 7.51
C LEU A 460 8.13 -60.09 7.30
N PRO A 461 8.36 -60.55 6.05
CA PRO A 461 9.40 -61.52 5.73
C PRO A 461 10.80 -61.02 6.08
N ALA A 462 11.71 -61.93 6.45
CA ALA A 462 13.08 -61.58 6.84
C ALA A 462 13.88 -60.91 5.70
N GLU A 463 13.52 -61.19 4.46
CA GLU A 463 14.08 -60.60 3.25
C GLU A 463 13.77 -59.10 3.15
N MET A 464 12.74 -58.59 3.83
CA MET A 464 12.40 -57.17 3.84
C MET A 464 13.52 -56.33 4.46
N THR A 465 14.19 -56.85 5.49
CA THR A 465 15.36 -56.19 6.10
C THR A 465 16.45 -55.97 5.07
N TYR A 466 16.70 -56.95 4.20
CA TYR A 466 17.74 -56.87 3.18
C TYR A 466 17.39 -55.86 2.07
N ILE A 467 16.13 -55.80 1.66
CA ILE A 467 15.64 -54.82 0.67
C ILE A 467 15.78 -53.40 1.21
N LEU A 468 15.38 -53.17 2.45
CA LEU A 468 15.48 -51.86 3.10
C LEU A 468 16.95 -51.47 3.29
N ASN A 469 17.83 -52.37 3.75
CA ASN A 469 19.27 -52.07 3.88
C ASN A 469 19.93 -51.74 2.54
N LYS A 470 19.60 -52.48 1.46
CA LYS A 470 20.06 -52.12 0.11
C LYS A 470 19.59 -50.75 -0.35
N SER A 471 18.38 -50.37 0.04
CA SER A 471 17.79 -49.08 -0.33
C SER A 471 18.41 -47.94 0.47
N ILE A 472 18.67 -48.16 1.76
CA ILE A 472 19.42 -47.24 2.62
C ILE A 472 20.85 -47.05 2.11
N ALA A 473 21.55 -48.13 1.75
CA ALA A 473 22.92 -48.06 1.21
C ALA A 473 23.02 -47.35 -0.16
N ARG A 474 21.88 -47.12 -0.83
CA ARG A 474 21.77 -46.39 -2.10
C ARG A 474 21.37 -44.93 -1.94
N LEU A 475 21.04 -44.50 -0.72
CA LEU A 475 20.74 -43.11 -0.43
C LEU A 475 21.92 -42.25 -0.84
N ASP A 476 21.62 -41.19 -1.58
CA ASP A 476 22.61 -40.19 -1.93
C ASP A 476 22.85 -39.29 -0.72
N ASN A 477 24.11 -39.11 -0.33
CA ASN A 477 24.46 -38.24 0.78
C ASN A 477 24.00 -36.79 0.51
N ASP A 478 24.00 -36.34 -0.74
CA ASP A 478 23.55 -35.00 -1.12
C ASP A 478 22.04 -34.83 -0.89
N VAL A 479 21.27 -35.88 -1.15
CA VAL A 479 19.81 -35.90 -0.91
C VAL A 479 19.52 -35.90 0.58
N VAL A 480 20.23 -36.73 1.36
CA VAL A 480 20.11 -36.77 2.82
C VAL A 480 20.46 -35.41 3.43
N ASN A 481 21.55 -34.79 3.00
CA ASN A 481 21.97 -33.49 3.50
C ASN A 481 21.03 -32.36 3.08
N THR A 482 20.50 -32.38 1.87
CA THR A 482 19.46 -31.43 1.41
C THR A 482 18.22 -31.54 2.28
N ILE A 483 17.81 -32.77 2.64
CA ILE A 483 16.68 -33.01 3.53
C ILE A 483 16.95 -32.47 4.94
N ILE A 484 18.16 -32.67 5.48
CA ILE A 484 18.58 -32.11 6.77
C ILE A 484 18.51 -30.59 6.71
N TYR A 485 19.20 -29.96 5.75
CA TYR A 485 19.24 -28.50 5.57
C TYR A 485 17.84 -27.89 5.41
N LYS A 486 16.98 -28.51 4.61
CA LYS A 486 15.59 -28.08 4.44
C LYS A 486 14.84 -28.05 5.78
N ASN A 487 15.03 -29.08 6.61
CA ASN A 487 14.31 -29.23 7.86
C ASN A 487 14.91 -28.46 9.05
N THR A 488 16.17 -28.02 8.97
CA THR A 488 16.86 -27.24 10.01
C THR A 488 17.00 -25.75 9.65
N SER A 489 17.31 -25.40 8.39
CA SER A 489 17.69 -24.03 7.98
C SER A 489 16.62 -23.26 7.19
N THR A 490 15.71 -23.92 6.45
CA THR A 490 14.68 -23.22 5.63
C THR A 490 13.32 -23.03 6.30
N ARG A 491 13.16 -23.42 7.56
CA ARG A 491 11.93 -23.10 8.28
C ARG A 491 11.90 -21.63 8.67
N ALA A 492 10.92 -20.91 8.13
CA ALA A 492 10.44 -19.68 8.74
C ALA A 492 9.74 -20.06 10.04
N TYR A 493 10.50 -20.09 11.14
CA TYR A 493 9.94 -20.32 12.47
C TYR A 493 9.13 -19.08 12.90
N ASP A 494 8.02 -19.30 13.61
CA ASP A 494 7.17 -18.23 14.13
C ASP A 494 7.94 -17.42 15.21
N VAL A 495 8.69 -16.40 14.78
CA VAL A 495 9.39 -15.48 15.70
C VAL A 495 8.33 -14.79 16.56
N SER A 496 8.37 -15.01 17.88
CA SER A 496 7.43 -14.35 18.77
C SER A 496 7.66 -12.83 18.71
N PHE A 497 6.57 -12.06 18.69
CA PHE A 497 6.64 -10.58 18.69
C PHE A 497 7.49 -10.06 19.85
N ALA A 498 7.47 -10.75 21.00
CA ALA A 498 8.30 -10.42 22.16
C ALA A 498 9.81 -10.52 21.88
N LYS A 499 10.26 -11.55 21.13
CA LYS A 499 11.66 -11.72 20.74
C LYS A 499 12.11 -10.65 19.75
N LEU A 500 11.28 -10.35 18.75
CA LEU A 500 11.55 -9.29 17.78
C LEU A 500 11.78 -7.93 18.45
N VAL A 501 10.95 -7.58 19.45
CA VAL A 501 11.06 -6.32 20.19
C VAL A 501 12.30 -6.29 21.11
N LYS A 502 12.63 -7.41 21.77
CA LYS A 502 13.78 -7.48 22.67
C LYS A 502 15.11 -7.35 21.93
N ASP A 503 15.29 -8.13 20.87
CA ASP A 503 16.56 -8.21 20.13
C ASP A 503 16.84 -6.92 19.34
N ASN A 504 15.79 -6.18 18.97
CA ASN A 504 15.90 -4.90 18.25
C ASN A 504 15.61 -3.69 19.15
N SER A 505 15.58 -3.85 20.47
CA SER A 505 15.15 -2.80 21.40
C SER A 505 15.89 -1.46 21.23
N TRP A 506 17.22 -1.50 21.05
CA TRP A 506 18.03 -0.30 20.80
C TRP A 506 17.78 0.33 19.43
N VAL A 507 17.58 -0.48 18.38
CA VAL A 507 17.24 0.00 17.04
C VAL A 507 15.83 0.61 17.04
N ILE A 508 14.89 -0.03 17.72
CA ILE A 508 13.52 0.48 17.91
C ILE A 508 13.55 1.80 18.68
N LEU A 509 14.35 1.90 19.75
CA LEU A 509 14.48 3.14 20.52
C LEU A 509 15.14 4.26 19.68
N GLY A 510 16.17 3.92 18.90
CA GLY A 510 16.82 4.84 17.95
C GLY A 510 15.86 5.31 16.86
N LEU A 511 15.07 4.41 16.28
CA LEU A 511 14.07 4.73 15.26
C LEU A 511 12.90 5.54 15.85
N LEU A 512 12.46 5.24 17.07
CA LEU A 512 11.42 6.01 17.75
C LEU A 512 11.91 7.42 18.09
N THR A 513 13.12 7.56 18.62
CA THR A 513 13.70 8.89 18.92
C THR A 513 13.92 9.70 17.65
N LEU A 514 14.43 9.09 16.58
CA LEU A 514 14.55 9.71 15.27
C LEU A 514 13.18 10.08 14.70
N PHE A 515 12.19 9.19 14.81
CA PHE A 515 10.81 9.44 14.39
C PHE A 515 10.20 10.62 15.15
N PHE A 516 10.35 10.69 16.48
CA PHE A 516 9.87 11.82 17.28
C PHE A 516 10.62 13.12 16.95
N ALA A 517 11.93 13.07 16.70
CA ALA A 517 12.69 14.23 16.28
C ALA A 517 12.24 14.75 14.90
N ILE A 518 12.06 13.85 13.92
CA ILE A 518 11.51 14.17 12.60
C ILE A 518 10.09 14.69 12.74
N LEU A 519 9.24 14.06 13.57
CA LEU A 519 7.87 14.49 13.81
C LEU A 519 7.83 15.90 14.39
N LEU A 520 8.69 16.24 15.36
CA LEU A 520 8.78 17.58 15.92
C LEU A 520 9.26 18.62 14.90
N ILE A 521 10.25 18.27 14.07
CA ILE A 521 10.71 19.12 12.97
C ILE A 521 9.61 19.31 11.93
N VAL A 522 8.90 18.25 11.57
CA VAL A 522 7.76 18.29 10.64
C VAL A 522 6.63 19.12 11.22
N ILE A 523 6.31 18.99 12.51
CA ILE A 523 5.28 19.80 13.17
C ILE A 523 5.69 21.27 13.21
N GLU A 524 6.94 21.62 13.55
CA GLU A 524 7.39 23.02 13.61
C GLU A 524 7.48 23.64 12.21
N THR A 525 8.03 22.92 11.23
CA THR A 525 8.08 23.37 9.83
C THR A 525 6.69 23.45 9.21
N SER A 526 5.82 22.48 9.47
CA SER A 526 4.42 22.52 9.07
C SER A 526 3.70 23.66 9.77
N ASN A 527 3.94 23.95 11.05
CA ASN A 527 3.32 25.08 11.74
C ASN A 527 3.79 26.43 11.18
N ARG A 528 5.07 26.57 10.81
CA ARG A 528 5.58 27.79 10.17
C ARG A 528 5.02 27.96 8.76
N LYS A 529 5.04 26.89 7.95
CA LYS A 529 4.42 26.88 6.60
C LYS A 529 2.92 27.11 6.68
N LEU A 530 2.24 26.50 7.64
CA LEU A 530 0.82 26.66 7.90
C LEU A 530 0.51 28.09 8.32
N LYS A 531 1.31 28.71 9.20
CA LYS A 531 1.16 30.12 9.54
C LYS A 531 1.40 31.05 8.35
N SER A 532 2.42 30.80 7.53
CA SER A 532 2.66 31.62 6.33
C SER A 532 1.56 31.45 5.27
N VAL A 533 1.08 30.22 5.05
CA VAL A 533 -0.01 29.93 4.09
C VAL A 533 -1.37 30.42 4.61
N LEU A 534 -1.62 30.31 5.91
CA LEU A 534 -2.87 30.75 6.52
C LEU A 534 -2.96 32.25 6.65
N TYR A 535 -1.86 32.97 6.88
CA TYR A 535 -1.89 34.41 7.22
C TYR A 535 -1.44 35.35 6.11
N VAL A 536 -0.78 34.85 5.07
CA VAL A 536 -0.30 35.66 3.94
C VAL A 536 -0.88 35.10 2.64
N ASP A 537 -1.45 35.97 1.82
CA ASP A 537 -1.90 35.62 0.47
C ASP A 537 -0.70 35.44 -0.46
N SER A 538 -0.63 34.30 -1.15
CA SER A 538 0.53 33.95 -1.98
C SER A 538 0.65 34.76 -3.28
N SER A 539 -0.46 35.33 -3.79
CA SER A 539 -0.42 36.09 -5.04
C SER A 539 -0.13 37.56 -4.79
N THR A 540 -0.55 38.14 -3.66
CA THR A 540 -0.34 39.57 -3.36
C THR A 540 0.70 39.85 -2.28
N GLY A 541 1.06 38.85 -1.47
CA GLY A 541 1.96 39.03 -0.32
C GLY A 541 1.32 39.80 0.85
N LYS A 542 0.03 40.15 0.76
CA LYS A 542 -0.73 40.85 1.81
C LYS A 542 -1.37 39.87 2.78
N ALA A 543 -2.00 40.39 3.84
CA ALA A 543 -2.70 39.56 4.81
C ALA A 543 -3.83 38.74 4.14
N SER A 544 -3.98 37.49 4.58
CA SER A 544 -5.14 36.68 4.22
C SER A 544 -6.37 37.12 5.00
N LEU A 545 -7.56 36.67 4.56
CA LEU A 545 -8.79 36.85 5.33
C LEU A 545 -8.70 36.31 6.77
N ALA A 546 -7.97 35.21 6.99
CA ALA A 546 -7.84 34.62 8.32
C ALA A 546 -7.02 35.53 9.25
N LYS A 547 -5.93 36.12 8.74
CA LYS A 547 -5.14 37.11 9.50
C LYS A 547 -5.94 38.38 9.77
N PHE A 548 -6.65 38.87 8.76
CA PHE A 548 -7.53 40.04 8.86
C PHE A 548 -8.57 39.88 9.97
N ARG A 549 -9.23 38.72 10.08
CA ARG A 549 -10.23 38.47 11.15
C ARG A 549 -9.64 38.53 12.55
N ILE A 550 -8.41 38.01 12.73
CA ILE A 550 -7.72 38.04 14.03
C ILE A 550 -7.36 39.49 14.37
N ASP A 551 -6.75 40.21 13.43
CA ASP A 551 -6.28 41.58 13.66
C ASP A 551 -7.43 42.56 13.82
N ALA A 552 -8.50 42.41 13.02
CA ALA A 552 -9.70 43.23 13.12
C ALA A 552 -10.39 43.02 14.46
N ARG A 553 -10.35 41.82 15.05
CA ARG A 553 -10.90 41.61 16.39
C ARG A 553 -10.12 42.40 17.44
N GLY A 554 -8.79 42.30 17.40
CA GLY A 554 -7.93 43.07 18.31
C GLY A 554 -8.07 44.58 18.14
N LEU A 555 -8.28 45.06 16.92
CA LEU A 555 -8.54 46.47 16.62
C LEU A 555 -9.90 46.93 17.17
N LEU A 556 -10.95 46.15 16.96
CA LEU A 556 -12.33 46.52 17.29
C LEU A 556 -12.71 46.30 18.76
N ASP A 557 -11.93 45.53 19.53
CA ASP A 557 -12.17 45.30 20.96
C ASP A 557 -12.23 46.60 21.78
N ASN A 558 -11.50 47.64 21.36
CA ASN A 558 -11.45 48.94 22.02
C ASN A 558 -12.07 50.09 21.21
N ALA A 559 -12.71 49.77 20.09
CA ALA A 559 -13.28 50.77 19.18
C ALA A 559 -14.63 51.32 19.69
N LYS A 560 -14.91 52.59 19.40
CA LYS A 560 -16.22 53.22 19.59
C LYS A 560 -17.11 52.97 18.37
N ALA A 561 -18.42 53.15 18.56
CA ALA A 561 -19.36 53.16 17.44
C ALA A 561 -18.97 54.27 16.45
N ASP A 562 -19.10 53.98 15.16
CA ASP A 562 -18.85 54.91 14.04
C ASP A 562 -17.39 55.41 13.96
N GLU A 563 -16.45 54.72 14.60
CA GLU A 563 -15.02 55.03 14.54
C GLU A 563 -14.33 54.43 13.32
N TYR A 564 -14.84 53.30 12.82
CA TYR A 564 -14.24 52.56 11.72
C TYR A 564 -15.28 52.19 10.67
N MET A 565 -14.82 52.06 9.43
CA MET A 565 -15.60 51.56 8.30
C MET A 565 -14.89 50.36 7.68
N LEU A 566 -15.66 49.32 7.38
CA LEU A 566 -15.19 48.16 6.64
C LEU A 566 -15.52 48.36 5.16
N VAL A 567 -14.51 48.23 4.31
CA VAL A 567 -14.65 48.37 2.86
C VAL A 567 -14.31 47.05 2.18
N SER A 568 -15.11 46.69 1.17
CA SER A 568 -14.99 45.49 0.33
C SER A 568 -14.88 45.92 -1.12
N ILE A 569 -13.88 45.43 -1.84
CA ILE A 569 -13.57 45.77 -3.23
C ILE A 569 -13.58 44.51 -4.08
N ASP A 570 -14.06 44.63 -5.31
CA ASP A 570 -14.07 43.59 -6.34
C ASP A 570 -13.65 44.21 -7.67
N VAL A 571 -12.80 43.51 -8.43
CA VAL A 571 -12.36 43.95 -9.76
C VAL A 571 -13.37 43.48 -10.79
N ASN A 572 -14.05 44.41 -11.46
CA ASN A 572 -15.03 44.05 -12.48
C ASN A 572 -14.35 43.37 -13.67
N ASN A 573 -15.00 42.34 -14.20
CA ASN A 573 -14.52 41.54 -15.33
C ASN A 573 -13.10 40.97 -15.15
N PHE A 574 -12.66 40.66 -13.93
CA PHE A 574 -11.33 40.09 -13.71
C PHE A 574 -11.09 38.77 -14.47
N LYS A 575 -12.14 37.97 -14.69
CA LYS A 575 -12.05 36.77 -15.54
C LYS A 575 -11.61 37.11 -16.96
N TYR A 576 -12.12 38.20 -17.54
CA TYR A 576 -11.72 38.67 -18.86
C TYR A 576 -10.23 39.04 -18.89
N ILE A 577 -9.70 39.62 -17.81
CA ILE A 577 -8.26 39.90 -17.68
C ILE A 577 -7.45 38.60 -17.78
N ASN A 578 -7.85 37.56 -17.03
CA ASN A 578 -7.15 36.26 -17.08
C ASN A 578 -7.29 35.57 -18.44
N ASP A 579 -8.48 35.62 -19.04
CA ASP A 579 -8.78 34.93 -20.30
C ASP A 579 -8.05 35.57 -21.50
N ILE A 580 -7.86 36.90 -21.50
CA ILE A 580 -7.23 37.64 -22.61
C ILE A 580 -5.73 37.89 -22.39
N TYR A 581 -5.32 38.30 -21.19
CA TYR A 581 -3.96 38.72 -20.89
C TYR A 581 -3.16 37.67 -20.10
N GLY A 582 -3.81 36.56 -19.73
CA GLY A 582 -3.21 35.45 -18.99
C GLY A 582 -3.15 35.69 -17.48
N TYR A 583 -3.01 34.58 -16.74
CA TYR A 583 -2.98 34.58 -15.28
C TYR A 583 -1.82 35.39 -14.68
N ASP A 584 -0.68 35.48 -15.35
CA ASP A 584 0.46 36.28 -14.87
C ASP A 584 0.17 37.78 -14.89
N ALA A 585 -0.51 38.26 -15.93
CA ALA A 585 -0.96 39.65 -16.00
C ALA A 585 -2.03 39.92 -14.93
N GLY A 586 -3.00 39.01 -14.77
CA GLY A 586 -4.01 39.09 -13.71
C GLY A 586 -3.38 39.15 -12.31
N ASN A 587 -2.38 38.32 -12.02
CA ASN A 587 -1.65 38.33 -10.75
C ASN A 587 -0.89 39.64 -10.51
N LYS A 588 -0.30 40.24 -11.55
CA LYS A 588 0.36 41.55 -11.46
C LYS A 588 -0.65 42.66 -11.14
N VAL A 589 -1.81 42.66 -11.80
CA VAL A 589 -2.89 43.62 -11.53
C VAL A 589 -3.38 43.50 -10.08
N LEU A 590 -3.52 42.29 -9.56
CA LEU A 590 -3.89 42.07 -8.15
C LEU A 590 -2.83 42.59 -7.18
N LYS A 591 -1.54 42.44 -7.49
CA LYS A 591 -0.45 43.00 -6.67
C LYS A 591 -0.49 44.53 -6.66
N ILE A 592 -0.60 45.14 -7.84
CA ILE A 592 -0.70 46.60 -8.01
C ILE A 592 -1.88 47.12 -7.18
N LEU A 593 -3.07 46.52 -7.32
CA LEU A 593 -4.25 46.92 -6.55
C LEU A 593 -4.04 46.76 -5.03
N ALA A 594 -3.40 45.67 -4.61
CA ALA A 594 -3.14 45.41 -3.19
C ALA A 594 -2.19 46.44 -2.56
N ASP A 595 -1.11 46.82 -3.27
CA ASP A 595 -0.20 47.86 -2.85
C ASP A 595 -0.87 49.23 -2.88
N HIS A 596 -1.69 49.47 -3.89
CA HIS A 596 -2.46 50.70 -4.05
C HIS A 596 -3.41 50.94 -2.88
N ILE A 597 -4.17 49.91 -2.48
CA ILE A 597 -5.11 50.00 -1.36
C ILE A 597 -4.41 50.49 -0.09
N GLU A 598 -3.16 50.11 0.18
CA GLU A 598 -2.45 50.58 1.39
C GLU A 598 -2.03 52.05 1.31
N MET A 599 -1.95 52.61 0.11
CA MET A 599 -1.46 53.97 -0.16
C MET A 599 -2.58 54.99 -0.36
N ILE A 600 -3.80 54.58 -0.72
CA ILE A 600 -4.91 55.51 -1.06
C ILE A 600 -5.30 56.44 0.09
N LEU A 601 -5.11 56.03 1.34
CA LEU A 601 -5.48 56.82 2.52
C LEU A 601 -4.38 56.72 3.60
N PRO A 602 -3.27 57.47 3.43
CA PRO A 602 -2.12 57.40 4.32
C PRO A 602 -2.50 57.67 5.79
N GLY A 603 -2.19 56.73 6.67
CA GLY A 603 -2.45 56.84 8.11
C GLY A 603 -3.91 56.61 8.54
N GLU A 604 -4.83 56.39 7.60
CA GLU A 604 -6.24 56.11 7.90
C GLU A 604 -6.64 54.66 7.64
N ILE A 605 -5.83 53.89 6.91
CA ILE A 605 -6.05 52.45 6.70
C ILE A 605 -5.37 51.67 7.81
N MET A 606 -6.17 50.94 8.57
CA MET A 606 -5.72 50.21 9.76
C MET A 606 -5.32 48.77 9.42
N LEU A 607 -6.09 48.12 8.54
CA LEU A 607 -5.91 46.73 8.15
C LEU A 607 -6.31 46.54 6.69
N THR A 608 -5.55 45.76 5.94
CA THR A 608 -5.81 45.40 4.54
C THR A 608 -5.67 43.89 4.37
N ALA A 609 -6.48 43.28 3.51
CA ALA A 609 -6.36 41.87 3.18
C ALA A 609 -6.98 41.51 1.84
N ARG A 610 -6.51 40.40 1.26
CA ARG A 610 -7.21 39.76 0.14
C ARG A 610 -8.16 38.70 0.69
N ARG A 611 -9.44 38.80 0.33
CA ARG A 611 -10.49 37.86 0.77
C ARG A 611 -10.36 36.53 0.02
N ALA A 612 -10.42 36.60 -1.31
CA ALA A 612 -10.26 35.50 -2.27
C ALA A 612 -10.32 36.07 -3.70
N ALA A 613 -9.73 35.40 -4.69
CA ALA A 613 -9.83 35.79 -6.11
C ALA A 613 -9.51 37.29 -6.35
N ASP A 614 -10.44 38.05 -6.90
CA ASP A 614 -10.37 39.49 -7.20
C ASP A 614 -10.91 40.38 -6.08
N ASN A 615 -11.15 39.81 -4.89
CA ASN A 615 -11.80 40.51 -3.78
C ASN A 615 -10.83 40.93 -2.68
N PHE A 616 -10.87 42.22 -2.34
CA PHE A 616 -10.06 42.84 -1.29
C PHE A 616 -10.94 43.43 -0.19
N VAL A 617 -10.40 43.51 1.02
CA VAL A 617 -11.07 44.14 2.16
C VAL A 617 -10.09 44.98 2.96
N PHE A 618 -10.57 46.08 3.52
CA PHE A 618 -9.79 46.88 4.46
C PHE A 618 -10.68 47.53 5.53
N ILE A 619 -10.07 47.93 6.64
CA ILE A 619 -10.70 48.76 7.67
C ILE A 619 -10.04 50.14 7.62
N SER A 620 -10.87 51.17 7.46
CA SER A 620 -10.44 52.56 7.54
C SER A 620 -10.95 53.23 8.81
N LYS A 621 -10.19 54.20 9.30
CA LYS A 621 -10.59 55.11 10.38
C LYS A 621 -11.51 56.23 9.88
N THR A 622 -11.54 56.51 8.58
CA THR A 622 -12.56 57.38 7.98
C THR A 622 -13.85 56.60 7.77
N CYS A 623 -14.98 57.23 8.10
CA CYS A 623 -16.33 56.73 7.84
C CYS A 623 -17.02 57.49 6.69
N ASN A 624 -16.27 58.28 5.93
CA ASN A 624 -16.78 59.00 4.76
C ASN A 624 -16.55 58.17 3.50
N LYS A 625 -17.63 57.61 2.93
CA LYS A 625 -17.55 56.80 1.70
C LYS A 625 -17.06 57.61 0.50
N ASP A 626 -17.43 58.87 0.38
CA ASP A 626 -17.05 59.72 -0.76
C ASP A 626 -15.55 60.01 -0.72
N LYS A 627 -14.96 60.09 0.48
CA LYS A 627 -13.50 60.17 0.64
C LYS A 627 -12.80 58.90 0.15
N VAL A 628 -13.33 57.73 0.50
CA VAL A 628 -12.80 56.44 0.00
C VAL A 628 -12.97 56.32 -1.52
N PHE A 629 -14.12 56.77 -2.04
CA PHE A 629 -14.41 56.78 -3.46
C PHE A 629 -13.44 57.68 -4.23
N ASN A 630 -13.29 58.94 -3.81
CA ASN A 630 -12.39 59.88 -4.48
C ASN A 630 -10.95 59.36 -4.45
N ALA A 631 -10.50 58.80 -3.32
CA ALA A 631 -9.18 58.21 -3.21
C ALA A 631 -8.96 56.98 -4.13
N MET A 632 -10.03 56.27 -4.50
CA MET A 632 -9.98 55.11 -5.41
C MET A 632 -10.23 55.48 -6.88
N SER A 633 -10.98 56.55 -7.14
CA SER A 633 -11.43 56.96 -8.48
C SER A 633 -10.49 57.99 -9.12
N ASP A 634 -9.86 58.88 -8.33
CA ASP A 634 -8.98 59.94 -8.84
C ASP A 634 -7.51 59.51 -9.00
N ASP A 635 -7.18 58.24 -8.74
CA ASP A 635 -5.79 57.84 -8.70
C ASP A 635 -5.20 57.51 -10.08
N SER A 636 -4.62 58.54 -10.69
CA SER A 636 -3.81 58.45 -11.91
C SER A 636 -2.68 57.42 -11.84
N LEU A 637 -2.20 57.05 -10.64
CA LEU A 637 -1.15 56.05 -10.45
C LEU A 637 -1.68 54.63 -10.64
N LEU A 638 -2.83 54.29 -10.07
CA LEU A 638 -3.45 52.97 -10.27
C LEU A 638 -3.72 52.73 -11.75
N LYS A 639 -4.31 53.74 -12.40
CA LYS A 639 -4.61 53.67 -13.84
C LYS A 639 -3.34 53.47 -14.66
N LYS A 640 -2.28 54.24 -14.38
CA LYS A 640 -0.99 54.14 -15.06
C LYS A 640 -0.34 52.76 -14.86
N ASP A 641 -0.28 52.26 -13.64
CA ASP A 641 0.39 50.99 -13.34
C ASP A 641 -0.36 49.79 -13.94
N VAL A 642 -1.69 49.83 -13.95
CA VAL A 642 -2.50 48.80 -14.62
C VAL A 642 -2.34 48.86 -16.14
N GLN A 643 -2.30 50.06 -16.73
CA GLN A 643 -2.09 50.24 -18.17
C GLN A 643 -0.70 49.79 -18.64
N LEU A 644 0.33 49.85 -17.77
CA LEU A 644 1.64 49.27 -18.06
C LEU A 644 1.59 47.74 -18.19
N VAL A 645 0.59 47.08 -17.60
CA VAL A 645 0.43 45.62 -17.64
C VAL A 645 -0.57 45.19 -18.71
N LEU A 646 -1.69 45.89 -18.87
CA LEU A 646 -2.82 45.50 -19.72
C LEU A 646 -2.94 46.32 -21.02
N GLY A 647 -2.13 47.37 -21.19
CA GLY A 647 -2.17 48.27 -22.34
C GLY A 647 -2.89 49.60 -22.07
N PRO A 648 -2.66 50.63 -22.90
CA PRO A 648 -3.08 52.01 -22.66
C PRO A 648 -4.60 52.22 -22.72
N ASP A 649 -5.32 51.37 -23.43
CA ASP A 649 -6.78 51.48 -23.62
C ASP A 649 -7.58 50.74 -22.55
N TYR A 650 -6.93 49.99 -21.66
CA TYR A 650 -7.62 49.24 -20.62
C TYR A 650 -7.93 50.13 -19.42
N ASP A 651 -9.21 50.25 -19.07
CA ASP A 651 -9.67 50.99 -17.89
C ASP A 651 -10.15 50.01 -16.81
N LEU A 652 -9.44 49.98 -15.68
CA LEU A 652 -9.80 49.10 -14.57
C LEU A 652 -11.03 49.67 -13.86
N THR A 653 -12.11 48.89 -13.83
CA THR A 653 -13.31 49.27 -13.08
C THR A 653 -13.42 48.43 -11.82
N LEU A 654 -13.72 49.11 -10.71
CA LEU A 654 -13.87 48.49 -9.40
C LEU A 654 -15.32 48.57 -8.94
N SER A 655 -15.71 47.66 -8.07
CA SER A 655 -16.96 47.76 -7.31
C SER A 655 -16.66 47.72 -5.83
N ILE A 656 -17.14 48.73 -5.12
CA ILE A 656 -16.76 49.05 -3.75
C ILE A 656 -18.03 49.05 -2.88
N GLY A 657 -17.98 48.33 -1.78
CA GLY A 657 -19.03 48.31 -0.76
C GLY A 657 -18.47 48.73 0.59
N ALA A 658 -19.12 49.67 1.24
CA ALA A 658 -18.72 50.22 2.53
C ALA A 658 -19.76 49.86 3.61
N TYR A 659 -19.29 49.57 4.83
CA TYR A 659 -20.12 49.37 6.01
C TYR A 659 -19.53 50.14 7.19
N ILE A 660 -20.26 51.12 7.70
CA ILE A 660 -19.88 51.83 8.93
C ILE A 660 -20.10 50.90 10.13
N ILE A 661 -19.06 50.75 10.96
CA ILE A 661 -19.10 49.84 12.10
C ILE A 661 -19.83 50.52 13.27
N HIS A 662 -21.16 50.42 13.26
CA HIS A 662 -22.01 50.92 14.36
C HIS A 662 -21.90 50.08 15.63
N GLN A 663 -21.60 48.78 15.51
CA GLN A 663 -21.55 47.82 16.63
C GLN A 663 -20.21 47.06 16.63
N PRO A 664 -19.14 47.62 17.24
CA PRO A 664 -17.79 47.03 17.22
C PRO A 664 -17.70 45.60 17.77
N PHE A 665 -18.59 45.22 18.68
CA PHE A 665 -18.64 43.86 19.24
C PHE A 665 -19.25 42.80 18.30
N LYS A 666 -19.90 43.20 17.19
CA LYS A 666 -20.52 42.27 16.25
C LYS A 666 -19.48 41.35 15.59
N ASN A 667 -19.90 40.18 15.14
CA ASN A 667 -19.02 39.24 14.46
C ASN A 667 -18.49 39.86 13.15
N ILE A 668 -17.17 39.86 12.95
CA ILE A 668 -16.50 40.42 11.77
C ILE A 668 -17.01 39.79 10.46
N SER A 669 -17.39 38.51 10.48
CA SER A 669 -17.96 37.85 9.30
C SER A 669 -19.27 38.50 8.87
N VAL A 670 -20.11 38.91 9.83
CA VAL A 670 -21.37 39.62 9.55
C VAL A 670 -21.08 41.02 8.98
N MET A 671 -20.08 41.72 9.52
CA MET A 671 -19.67 43.03 8.99
C MET A 671 -19.13 42.93 7.55
N LEU A 672 -18.33 41.89 7.27
CA LEU A 672 -17.82 41.58 5.93
C LEU A 672 -18.96 41.29 4.95
N ASP A 673 -20.02 40.63 5.41
CA ASP A 673 -21.20 40.33 4.59
C ASP A 673 -22.00 41.59 4.29
N TYR A 674 -22.17 42.51 5.24
CA TYR A 674 -22.81 43.82 4.99
C TYR A 674 -22.07 44.65 3.96
N ALA A 675 -20.74 44.79 4.08
CA ALA A 675 -19.95 45.48 3.05
C ALA A 675 -20.05 44.79 1.69
N ASN A 676 -20.12 43.45 1.68
CA ASN A 676 -20.28 42.68 0.44
C ASN A 676 -21.68 42.83 -0.18
N ILE A 677 -22.74 42.96 0.64
CA ILE A 677 -24.10 43.26 0.19
C ILE A 677 -24.12 44.59 -0.54
N ALA A 678 -23.57 45.64 0.08
CA ALA A 678 -23.45 46.96 -0.53
C ALA A 678 -22.71 46.88 -1.88
N LYS A 679 -21.54 46.24 -1.90
CA LYS A 679 -20.73 46.06 -3.12
C LYS A 679 -21.49 45.40 -4.27
N LYS A 680 -22.30 44.37 -3.97
CA LYS A 680 -23.10 43.67 -4.98
C LYS A 680 -24.14 44.58 -5.65
N THR A 681 -24.62 45.63 -4.98
CA THR A 681 -25.61 46.56 -5.56
C THR A 681 -25.04 47.44 -6.67
N VAL A 682 -23.71 47.58 -6.73
CA VAL A 682 -22.98 48.38 -7.74
C VAL A 682 -22.13 47.54 -8.69
N LYS A 683 -22.08 46.21 -8.49
CA LYS A 683 -21.30 45.30 -9.33
C LYS A 683 -21.78 45.35 -10.79
N GLY A 684 -20.88 45.64 -11.71
CA GLY A 684 -21.16 45.72 -13.15
C GLY A 684 -22.01 46.90 -13.62
N LYS A 685 -22.35 47.86 -12.74
CA LYS A 685 -23.09 49.07 -13.12
C LYS A 685 -22.13 50.14 -13.64
N VAL A 686 -22.54 50.85 -14.69
CA VAL A 686 -21.83 52.02 -15.23
C VAL A 686 -22.20 53.25 -14.40
N GLY A 687 -21.21 53.98 -13.86
CA GLY A 687 -21.45 55.24 -13.14
C GLY A 687 -20.80 55.27 -11.74
N ASN A 688 -21.56 54.92 -10.70
CA ASN A 688 -21.11 55.03 -9.30
C ASN A 688 -20.57 53.69 -8.77
N PRO A 689 -19.24 53.46 -8.76
CA PRO A 689 -18.67 52.21 -8.29
C PRO A 689 -18.70 52.00 -6.77
N ILE A 690 -19.25 52.90 -5.96
CA ILE A 690 -19.38 52.71 -4.50
C ILE A 690 -20.83 52.67 -4.01
N ALA A 691 -21.09 51.76 -3.07
CA ALA A 691 -22.32 51.75 -2.28
C ALA A 691 -22.00 51.59 -0.79
N GLU A 692 -22.81 52.23 0.04
CA GLU A 692 -22.80 52.07 1.48
C GLU A 692 -23.95 51.18 1.89
N TYR A 693 -23.69 50.24 2.79
CA TYR A 693 -24.68 49.31 3.28
C TYR A 693 -25.81 50.05 3.98
N THR A 694 -27.05 49.73 3.59
CA THR A 694 -28.25 50.08 4.34
C THR A 694 -29.03 48.80 4.69
N PRO A 695 -29.79 48.78 5.80
CA PRO A 695 -30.59 47.62 6.18
C PRO A 695 -31.53 47.11 5.06
N GLU A 696 -32.09 48.02 4.26
CA GLU A 696 -33.00 47.72 3.15
C GLU A 696 -32.31 46.87 2.06
N MET A 697 -30.99 47.03 1.86
CA MET A 697 -30.23 46.20 0.92
C MET A 697 -30.18 44.73 1.35
N ASN A 698 -30.10 44.49 2.65
CA ASN A 698 -30.11 43.13 3.21
C ASN A 698 -31.50 42.50 3.07
N GLU A 699 -32.56 43.25 3.35
CA GLU A 699 -33.95 42.79 3.17
C GLU A 699 -34.23 42.42 1.70
N HIS A 700 -33.79 43.24 0.76
CA HIS A 700 -33.93 42.96 -0.67
C HIS A 700 -33.14 41.71 -1.10
N MET A 701 -31.92 41.51 -0.56
CA MET A 701 -31.14 40.30 -0.84
C MET A 701 -31.80 39.04 -0.26
N GLU A 702 -32.31 39.11 0.97
CA GLU A 702 -33.03 37.98 1.58
C GLU A 702 -34.34 37.66 0.83
N LEU A 703 -35.06 38.67 0.34
CA LEU A 703 -36.24 38.46 -0.51
C LEU A 703 -35.88 37.74 -1.82
N LYS A 704 -34.83 38.19 -2.52
CA LYS A 704 -34.31 37.51 -3.73
C LYS A 704 -33.93 36.06 -3.45
N LYS A 705 -33.27 35.82 -2.31
CA LYS A 705 -32.87 34.48 -1.89
C LYS A 705 -34.07 33.59 -1.61
N LYS A 706 -35.09 34.07 -0.89
CA LYS A 706 -36.34 33.31 -0.65
C LYS A 706 -37.04 32.93 -1.96
N VAL A 707 -37.18 33.89 -2.88
CA VAL A 707 -37.75 33.69 -4.22
C VAL A 707 -36.95 32.67 -5.03
N THR A 708 -35.61 32.72 -4.99
CA THR A 708 -34.74 31.79 -5.72
C THR A 708 -34.76 30.38 -5.13
N VAL A 709 -34.75 30.26 -3.79
CA VAL A 709 -34.78 28.94 -3.11
C VAL A 709 -36.14 28.27 -3.26
N GLY A 710 -37.23 29.04 -3.20
CA GLY A 710 -38.60 28.51 -3.28
C GLY A 710 -39.03 28.08 -4.68
N MET A 711 -38.32 28.45 -5.74
CA MET A 711 -38.80 28.31 -7.12
C MET A 711 -39.13 26.86 -7.53
N GLU A 712 -38.25 25.89 -7.22
CA GLU A 712 -38.47 24.49 -7.62
C GLU A 712 -39.61 23.85 -6.83
N ALA A 713 -39.66 24.10 -5.52
CA ALA A 713 -40.74 23.62 -4.66
C ALA A 713 -42.08 24.24 -5.08
N GLY A 714 -42.10 25.53 -5.41
CA GLY A 714 -43.30 26.22 -5.85
C GLY A 714 -43.87 25.65 -7.15
N LEU A 715 -43.01 25.23 -8.09
CA LEU A 715 -43.44 24.57 -9.32
C LEU A 715 -44.02 23.18 -9.05
N LEU A 716 -43.35 22.39 -8.21
CA LEU A 716 -43.80 21.04 -7.83
C LEU A 716 -45.13 21.06 -7.07
N HIS A 717 -45.34 22.05 -6.20
CA HIS A 717 -46.57 22.19 -5.40
C HIS A 717 -47.70 22.93 -6.13
N GLY A 718 -47.50 23.35 -7.38
CA GLY A 718 -48.50 24.08 -8.15
C GLY A 718 -48.84 25.45 -7.58
N GLU A 719 -47.86 26.12 -6.98
CA GLU A 719 -48.01 27.47 -6.41
C GLU A 719 -48.03 28.56 -7.48
N PHE A 720 -47.54 28.27 -8.68
CA PHE A 720 -47.68 29.14 -9.85
C PHE A 720 -49.07 28.95 -10.45
N ILE A 721 -49.89 29.98 -10.34
CA ILE A 721 -51.27 29.97 -10.81
C ILE A 721 -51.41 30.86 -12.05
N THR A 722 -52.32 30.47 -12.94
CA THR A 722 -52.67 31.24 -14.14
C THR A 722 -53.82 32.19 -13.83
N CYS A 723 -53.62 33.49 -14.03
CA CYS A 723 -54.70 34.47 -14.15
C CYS A 723 -54.95 34.77 -15.63
N LEU A 724 -56.17 35.15 -15.98
CA LEU A 724 -56.56 35.49 -17.34
C LEU A 724 -56.97 36.96 -17.40
N GLN A 725 -56.42 37.68 -18.37
CA GLN A 725 -56.86 39.04 -18.68
C GLN A 725 -57.62 39.04 -20.01
N PRO A 726 -58.93 39.37 -20.01
CA PRO A 726 -59.73 39.40 -21.23
C PRO A 726 -59.23 40.39 -22.29
N LYS A 727 -59.32 39.99 -23.56
CA LYS A 727 -59.09 40.79 -24.76
C LYS A 727 -60.43 41.04 -25.47
N TYR A 728 -60.73 42.30 -25.77
CA TYR A 728 -62.00 42.74 -26.35
C TYR A 728 -61.82 43.31 -27.76
N SER A 729 -62.74 42.97 -28.65
CA SER A 729 -62.87 43.62 -29.96
C SER A 729 -63.31 45.06 -29.75
N LEU A 730 -62.57 46.03 -30.31
CA LEU A 730 -62.96 47.44 -30.20
C LEU A 730 -64.15 47.79 -31.10
N ALA A 731 -64.47 46.98 -32.11
CA ALA A 731 -65.56 47.22 -33.04
C ALA A 731 -66.94 47.02 -32.39
N ASP A 732 -67.08 45.97 -31.58
CA ASP A 732 -68.37 45.54 -31.01
C ASP A 732 -68.31 45.19 -29.50
N GLU A 733 -67.17 45.39 -28.85
CA GLU A 733 -66.92 45.06 -27.44
C GLU A 733 -67.15 43.58 -27.10
N SER A 734 -67.04 42.70 -28.10
CA SER A 734 -67.12 41.26 -27.88
C SER A 734 -65.83 40.70 -27.29
N LEU A 735 -65.96 39.66 -26.47
CA LEU A 735 -64.83 38.90 -25.92
C LEU A 735 -64.20 38.04 -27.03
N ILE A 736 -62.95 38.32 -27.38
CA ILE A 736 -62.25 37.65 -28.50
C ILE A 736 -61.02 36.85 -28.08
N GLY A 737 -60.47 37.14 -26.90
CA GLY A 737 -59.27 36.47 -26.38
C GLY A 737 -59.08 36.62 -24.88
N ALA A 738 -58.03 36.01 -24.36
CA ALA A 738 -57.46 36.37 -23.07
C ALA A 738 -55.96 36.07 -23.00
N GLU A 739 -55.25 36.87 -22.21
CA GLU A 739 -53.84 36.66 -21.90
C GLU A 739 -53.65 35.91 -20.58
N VAL A 740 -52.81 34.89 -20.60
CA VAL A 740 -52.40 34.15 -19.42
C VAL A 740 -51.26 34.88 -18.73
N LEU A 741 -51.56 35.33 -17.52
CA LEU A 741 -50.63 36.01 -16.63
C LEU A 741 -50.32 35.11 -15.44
N VAL A 742 -49.05 34.70 -15.33
CA VAL A 742 -48.60 33.92 -14.18
C VAL A 742 -48.65 34.76 -12.89
N ARG A 743 -49.01 34.14 -11.77
CA ARG A 743 -48.86 34.68 -10.42
C ARG A 743 -48.30 33.58 -9.53
N TRP A 744 -47.43 33.93 -8.57
CA TRP A 744 -46.90 32.94 -7.63
C TRP A 744 -47.52 33.14 -6.25
N LYS A 745 -48.31 32.15 -5.82
CA LYS A 745 -48.87 32.09 -4.48
C LYS A 745 -47.87 31.47 -3.51
N HIS A 746 -46.86 32.24 -3.13
CA HIS A 746 -45.80 31.80 -2.23
C HIS A 746 -46.34 31.57 -0.80
N PRO A 747 -45.97 30.47 -0.11
CA PRO A 747 -46.52 30.12 1.20
C PRO A 747 -46.24 31.18 2.30
N GLU A 748 -45.03 31.73 2.33
CA GLU A 748 -44.66 32.79 3.30
C GLU A 748 -44.94 34.22 2.82
N LEU A 749 -44.70 34.53 1.55
CA LEU A 749 -44.70 35.90 1.01
C LEU A 749 -46.05 36.32 0.40
N GLY A 750 -47.03 35.43 0.36
CA GLY A 750 -48.33 35.68 -0.24
C GLY A 750 -48.28 35.71 -1.77
N MET A 751 -49.11 36.53 -2.39
CA MET A 751 -49.21 36.61 -3.85
C MET A 751 -48.10 37.50 -4.42
N LEU A 752 -47.15 36.91 -5.13
CA LEU A 752 -46.03 37.62 -5.74
C LEU A 752 -46.33 38.03 -7.18
N SER A 753 -45.90 39.26 -7.52
CA SER A 753 -45.95 39.80 -8.87
C SER A 753 -44.85 39.20 -9.74
N PRO A 754 -45.10 38.93 -11.04
CA PRO A 754 -44.08 38.50 -12.00
C PRO A 754 -42.83 39.38 -12.02
N MET A 755 -42.97 40.69 -11.85
CA MET A 755 -41.84 41.63 -11.81
C MET A 755 -40.81 41.30 -10.72
N LEU A 756 -41.20 40.58 -9.66
CA LEU A 756 -40.30 40.20 -8.58
C LEU A 756 -39.48 38.95 -8.91
N PHE A 757 -40.05 37.99 -9.64
CA PHE A 757 -39.45 36.66 -9.82
C PHE A 757 -39.05 36.32 -11.25
N ILE A 758 -39.73 36.85 -12.28
CA ILE A 758 -39.39 36.58 -13.68
C ILE A 758 -37.95 37.01 -14.00
N PRO A 759 -37.47 38.22 -13.63
CA PRO A 759 -36.08 38.59 -13.91
C PRO A 759 -35.06 37.64 -13.26
N LEU A 760 -35.35 37.18 -12.04
CA LEU A 760 -34.48 36.23 -11.33
C LEU A 760 -34.47 34.85 -12.00
N PHE A 761 -35.62 34.43 -12.53
CA PHE A 761 -35.77 33.15 -13.22
C PHE A 761 -35.17 33.18 -14.63
N GLU A 762 -35.15 34.34 -15.27
CA GLU A 762 -34.41 34.55 -16.52
C GLU A 762 -32.90 34.52 -16.28
N GLU A 763 -32.41 35.20 -15.25
CA GLU A 763 -30.99 35.21 -14.86
C GLU A 763 -30.45 33.80 -14.56
N ASN A 764 -31.26 32.95 -13.91
CA ASN A 764 -30.85 31.60 -13.50
C ASN A 764 -31.32 30.48 -14.46
N GLY A 765 -32.10 30.82 -15.50
CA GLY A 765 -32.63 29.89 -16.50
C GLY A 765 -33.87 29.07 -16.07
N PHE A 766 -34.38 29.24 -14.85
CA PHE A 766 -35.58 28.56 -14.36
C PHE A 766 -36.85 28.95 -15.14
N ILE A 767 -36.84 30.13 -15.76
CA ILE A 767 -37.98 30.64 -16.55
C ILE A 767 -38.45 29.62 -17.60
N GLU A 768 -37.52 28.82 -18.14
CA GLU A 768 -37.84 27.78 -19.12
C GLU A 768 -38.80 26.71 -18.57
N LYS A 769 -38.57 26.26 -17.34
CA LYS A 769 -39.47 25.29 -16.68
C LYS A 769 -40.82 25.92 -16.40
N LEU A 770 -40.83 27.19 -16.01
CA LEU A 770 -42.06 27.91 -15.70
C LEU A 770 -42.90 28.15 -16.96
N ASP A 771 -42.30 28.59 -18.05
CA ASP A 771 -42.99 28.83 -19.33
C ASP A 771 -43.68 27.54 -19.82
N MET A 772 -42.95 26.41 -19.83
CA MET A 772 -43.51 25.11 -20.23
C MET A 772 -44.62 24.65 -19.30
N TYR A 773 -44.47 24.88 -17.99
CA TYR A 773 -45.51 24.56 -17.00
C TYR A 773 -46.78 25.40 -17.21
N ILE A 774 -46.64 26.71 -17.44
CA ILE A 774 -47.77 27.62 -17.69
C ILE A 774 -48.45 27.31 -19.02
N PHE A 775 -47.69 26.96 -20.05
CA PHE A 775 -48.24 26.50 -21.32
C PHE A 775 -49.05 25.20 -21.16
N GLU A 776 -48.52 24.21 -20.43
CA GLU A 776 -49.25 22.98 -20.14
C GLU A 776 -50.50 23.23 -19.29
N ALA A 777 -50.42 24.10 -18.27
CA ALA A 777 -51.56 24.51 -17.45
C ALA A 777 -52.65 25.19 -18.29
N THR A 778 -52.26 26.01 -19.26
CA THR A 778 -53.17 26.65 -20.21
C THR A 778 -53.86 25.61 -21.10
N CYS A 779 -53.12 24.63 -21.64
CA CYS A 779 -53.71 23.55 -22.42
C CYS A 779 -54.71 22.71 -21.61
N LYS A 780 -54.39 22.40 -20.34
CA LYS A 780 -55.32 21.73 -19.41
C LYS A 780 -56.60 22.55 -19.20
N LEU A 781 -56.47 23.86 -19.05
CA LEU A 781 -57.60 24.76 -18.85
C LEU A 781 -58.52 24.80 -20.08
N ILE A 782 -57.95 24.93 -21.28
CA ILE A 782 -58.73 24.90 -22.54
C ILE A 782 -59.39 23.53 -22.72
N GLN A 783 -58.70 22.42 -22.37
CA GLN A 783 -59.29 21.08 -22.43
C GLN A 783 -60.52 20.97 -21.53
N LYS A 784 -60.44 21.48 -20.30
CA LYS A 784 -61.56 21.52 -19.35
C LYS A 784 -62.77 22.25 -19.96
N TRP A 785 -62.54 23.37 -20.63
CA TRP A 785 -63.59 24.12 -21.31
C TRP A 785 -64.18 23.38 -22.51
N ASN A 786 -63.33 22.75 -23.34
CA ASN A 786 -63.77 21.91 -24.46
C ASN A 786 -64.65 20.75 -23.97
N GLN A 787 -64.26 20.09 -22.87
CA GLN A 787 -65.03 18.98 -22.27
C GLN A 787 -66.33 19.44 -21.61
N ALA A 788 -66.37 20.66 -21.08
CA ALA A 788 -67.59 21.28 -20.54
C ALA A 788 -68.59 21.71 -21.63
N GLY A 789 -68.27 21.49 -22.92
CA GLY A 789 -69.15 21.83 -24.04
C GLY A 789 -69.19 23.31 -24.38
N LEU A 790 -68.20 24.10 -23.94
CA LEU A 790 -68.09 25.52 -24.30
C LEU A 790 -67.64 25.63 -25.76
N THR A 791 -68.57 26.02 -26.64
CA THR A 791 -68.36 26.02 -28.11
C THR A 791 -67.71 27.29 -28.65
N LYS A 792 -67.55 28.33 -27.83
CA LYS A 792 -66.98 29.64 -28.20
C LYS A 792 -65.79 30.02 -27.32
N ILE A 793 -64.83 29.11 -27.17
CA ILE A 793 -63.62 29.42 -26.40
C ILE A 793 -62.78 30.42 -27.20
N PRO A 794 -62.50 31.61 -26.65
CA PRO A 794 -61.71 32.63 -27.33
C PRO A 794 -60.23 32.25 -27.38
N ARG A 795 -59.45 32.96 -28.20
CA ARG A 795 -58.01 32.69 -28.36
C ARG A 795 -57.25 33.00 -27.07
N ILE A 796 -56.47 32.06 -26.56
CA ILE A 796 -55.72 32.22 -25.31
C ILE A 796 -54.24 32.43 -25.61
N SER A 797 -53.70 33.51 -25.07
CA SER A 797 -52.32 33.94 -25.28
C SER A 797 -51.42 33.55 -24.12
N VAL A 798 -50.22 33.07 -24.42
CA VAL A 798 -49.23 32.62 -23.43
C VAL A 798 -47.87 33.21 -23.78
N ASN A 799 -47.28 33.90 -22.80
CA ASN A 799 -45.95 34.47 -22.88
C ASN A 799 -44.86 33.38 -22.90
N ILE A 800 -43.88 33.52 -23.79
CA ILE A 800 -42.70 32.68 -23.85
C ILE A 800 -41.45 33.57 -23.75
N SER A 801 -40.64 33.33 -22.73
CA SER A 801 -39.42 34.10 -22.51
C SER A 801 -38.37 33.84 -23.60
N ARG A 802 -37.43 34.78 -23.73
CA ARG A 802 -36.30 34.66 -24.64
C ARG A 802 -35.47 33.39 -24.42
N VAL A 803 -35.27 33.01 -23.14
CA VAL A 803 -34.48 31.83 -22.77
C VAL A 803 -35.15 30.58 -23.33
N THR A 804 -36.47 30.45 -23.14
CA THR A 804 -37.28 29.35 -23.67
C THR A 804 -37.30 29.34 -25.19
N LEU A 805 -37.42 30.49 -25.84
CA LEU A 805 -37.38 30.60 -27.30
C LEU A 805 -36.06 30.06 -27.90
N CYS A 806 -34.96 30.15 -27.15
CA CYS A 806 -33.67 29.62 -27.56
C CYS A 806 -33.50 28.11 -27.26
N ARG A 807 -34.46 27.46 -26.60
CA ARG A 807 -34.46 26.02 -26.32
C ARG A 807 -34.46 25.19 -27.61
N LYS A 808 -33.75 24.07 -27.58
CA LYS A 808 -33.77 23.12 -28.70
C LYS A 808 -35.11 22.38 -28.71
N ASN A 809 -35.69 22.19 -29.89
CA ASN A 809 -36.95 21.46 -30.10
C ASN A 809 -38.21 22.05 -29.44
N LEU A 810 -38.19 23.34 -29.05
CA LEU A 810 -39.35 24.01 -28.43
C LEU A 810 -40.66 23.77 -29.18
N VAL A 811 -40.64 23.94 -30.51
CA VAL A 811 -41.85 23.81 -31.35
C VAL A 811 -42.47 22.41 -31.25
N ASP A 812 -41.63 21.38 -31.25
CA ASP A 812 -42.08 19.99 -31.13
C ASP A 812 -42.66 19.73 -29.74
N GLU A 813 -42.03 20.23 -28.68
CA GLU A 813 -42.52 20.08 -27.31
C GLU A 813 -43.87 20.77 -27.09
N LEU A 814 -44.03 22.01 -27.58
CA LEU A 814 -45.31 22.73 -27.49
C LEU A 814 -46.41 22.01 -28.29
N LYS A 815 -46.07 21.47 -29.46
CA LYS A 815 -46.98 20.66 -30.28
C LYS A 815 -47.39 19.39 -29.54
N GLU A 816 -46.46 18.67 -28.93
CA GLU A 816 -46.73 17.45 -28.15
C GLU A 816 -47.64 17.74 -26.96
N ILE A 817 -47.41 18.85 -26.24
CA ILE A 817 -48.28 19.27 -25.13
C ILE A 817 -49.70 19.56 -25.63
N ALA A 818 -49.84 20.35 -26.71
CA ALA A 818 -51.15 20.64 -27.28
C ALA A 818 -51.88 19.35 -27.74
N GLN A 819 -51.15 18.43 -28.37
CA GLN A 819 -51.68 17.12 -28.79
C GLN A 819 -52.11 16.25 -27.62
N LYS A 820 -51.30 16.18 -26.54
CA LYS A 820 -51.61 15.43 -25.31
C LYS A 820 -52.96 15.84 -24.72
N TYR A 821 -53.28 17.14 -24.76
CA TYR A 821 -54.55 17.69 -24.26
C TYR A 821 -55.64 17.82 -25.32
N HIS A 822 -55.38 17.37 -26.56
CA HIS A 822 -56.30 17.43 -27.70
C HIS A 822 -56.76 18.86 -28.01
N ILE A 823 -55.85 19.82 -27.88
CA ILE A 823 -56.10 21.24 -28.13
C ILE A 823 -55.82 21.55 -29.59
N ASN A 824 -56.75 22.27 -30.24
CA ASN A 824 -56.48 22.85 -31.54
C ASN A 824 -55.48 24.00 -31.36
N THR A 825 -54.31 23.93 -31.99
CA THR A 825 -53.23 24.91 -31.85
C THR A 825 -53.66 26.33 -32.23
N ARG A 826 -54.71 26.49 -33.06
CA ARG A 826 -55.29 27.80 -33.38
C ARG A 826 -56.03 28.47 -32.22
N GLN A 827 -56.32 27.73 -31.13
CA GLN A 827 -56.85 28.30 -29.88
C GLN A 827 -55.76 28.97 -29.04
N LEU A 828 -54.48 28.80 -29.42
CA LEU A 828 -53.33 29.28 -28.68
C LEU A 828 -52.57 30.34 -29.48
N GLU A 829 -52.21 31.42 -28.79
CA GLU A 829 -51.36 32.51 -29.26
C GLU A 829 -50.08 32.52 -28.41
N ILE A 830 -48.92 32.52 -29.07
CA ILE A 830 -47.61 32.57 -28.42
C ILE A 830 -47.12 34.02 -28.44
N GLU A 831 -46.95 34.62 -27.27
CA GLU A 831 -46.48 36.02 -27.15
C GLU A 831 -44.97 36.06 -26.89
N ILE A 832 -44.27 36.93 -27.61
CA ILE A 832 -42.81 37.12 -27.53
C ILE A 832 -42.51 38.62 -27.46
N THR A 833 -41.67 39.05 -26.52
CA THR A 833 -41.32 40.47 -26.34
C THR A 833 -40.42 41.02 -27.45
N GLU A 834 -40.54 42.31 -27.78
CA GLU A 834 -39.70 43.00 -28.78
C GLU A 834 -38.20 42.88 -28.49
N GLY A 835 -37.78 43.01 -27.22
CA GLY A 835 -36.37 42.90 -26.82
C GLY A 835 -35.75 41.52 -27.10
N THR A 836 -36.57 40.49 -27.32
CA THR A 836 -36.13 39.18 -27.79
C THR A 836 -35.61 39.22 -29.24
N LEU A 837 -36.01 40.24 -30.01
CA LEU A 837 -35.84 40.34 -31.46
C LEU A 837 -34.68 41.26 -31.90
N GLU A 838 -34.28 42.23 -31.07
CA GLU A 838 -33.23 43.23 -31.39
C GLU A 838 -31.84 42.64 -31.70
N ARG A 839 -31.57 41.37 -31.34
CA ARG A 839 -30.31 40.66 -31.66
C ARG A 839 -30.45 39.65 -32.81
N SER A 840 -31.39 39.93 -33.72
CA SER A 840 -31.81 39.16 -34.90
C SER A 840 -30.85 38.04 -35.33
N THR A 841 -31.14 36.81 -34.90
CA THR A 841 -30.56 35.60 -35.50
C THR A 841 -31.62 35.00 -36.42
N GLU A 842 -31.26 34.64 -37.66
CA GLU A 842 -32.12 33.89 -38.60
C GLU A 842 -32.87 32.71 -37.94
N ARG A 843 -32.28 32.18 -36.87
CA ARG A 843 -32.84 31.17 -35.97
C ARG A 843 -34.20 31.54 -35.37
N ILE A 844 -34.41 32.76 -34.88
CA ILE A 844 -35.68 33.17 -34.23
C ILE A 844 -36.80 33.20 -35.27
N ILE A 845 -36.54 33.81 -36.44
CA ILE A 845 -37.47 33.84 -37.57
C ILE A 845 -37.87 32.42 -37.99
N LYS A 846 -36.90 31.49 -38.03
CA LYS A 846 -37.15 30.08 -38.35
C LYS A 846 -38.06 29.39 -37.32
N ILE A 847 -37.86 29.68 -36.03
CA ILE A 847 -38.69 29.12 -34.96
C ILE A 847 -40.14 29.60 -35.08
N ILE A 848 -40.33 30.88 -35.37
CA ILE A 848 -41.67 31.48 -35.49
C ILE A 848 -42.41 30.94 -36.70
N ASN A 849 -41.75 30.84 -37.85
CA ASN A 849 -42.32 30.18 -39.02
C ASN A 849 -42.73 28.73 -38.72
N ASN A 850 -41.93 28.00 -37.94
CA ASN A 850 -42.27 26.64 -37.54
C ASN A 850 -43.48 26.60 -36.58
N LEU A 851 -43.59 27.51 -35.61
CA LEU A 851 -44.77 27.63 -34.73
C LEU A 851 -46.04 27.86 -35.56
N LYS A 852 -45.97 28.76 -36.54
CA LYS A 852 -47.08 29.05 -37.46
C LYS A 852 -47.41 27.88 -38.37
N ALA A 853 -46.40 27.15 -38.87
CA ALA A 853 -46.62 25.94 -39.66
C ALA A 853 -47.35 24.84 -38.89
N VAL A 854 -47.15 24.77 -37.57
CA VAL A 854 -47.94 23.89 -36.66
C VAL A 854 -49.35 24.43 -36.42
N GLY A 855 -49.57 25.73 -36.60
CA GLY A 855 -50.87 26.38 -36.54
C GLY A 855 -51.11 27.26 -35.31
N PHE A 856 -50.06 27.56 -34.55
CA PHE A 856 -50.11 28.58 -33.48
C PHE A 856 -50.17 29.98 -34.09
N TYR A 857 -50.89 30.89 -33.43
CA TYR A 857 -50.72 32.33 -33.67
C TYR A 857 -49.47 32.82 -32.95
N VAL A 858 -48.77 33.79 -33.50
CA VAL A 858 -47.62 34.43 -32.84
C VAL A 858 -47.81 35.93 -32.76
N SER A 859 -47.67 36.49 -31.56
CA SER A 859 -47.75 37.93 -31.30
C SER A 859 -46.43 38.50 -30.80
N ILE A 860 -46.18 39.76 -31.14
CA ILE A 860 -45.04 40.53 -30.64
C ILE A 860 -45.55 41.46 -29.53
N ASP A 861 -44.98 41.30 -28.34
CA ASP A 861 -45.32 42.08 -27.15
C ASP A 861 -44.36 43.26 -26.92
N ASP A 862 -44.79 44.22 -26.12
CA ASP A 862 -44.06 45.45 -25.75
C ASP A 862 -43.62 46.32 -26.95
N PHE A 863 -44.40 46.32 -28.05
CA PHE A 863 -43.98 46.99 -29.29
C PHE A 863 -43.89 48.51 -29.14
N GLY A 864 -42.70 49.04 -29.43
CA GLY A 864 -42.36 50.46 -29.42
C GLY A 864 -41.40 50.87 -28.30
N SER A 865 -41.20 50.03 -27.29
CA SER A 865 -40.31 50.33 -26.14
C SER A 865 -38.81 50.37 -26.50
N GLY A 866 -38.43 49.82 -27.67
CA GLY A 866 -37.06 49.75 -28.20
C GLY A 866 -36.71 50.75 -29.31
N TYR A 867 -35.43 50.88 -29.65
CA TYR A 867 -34.93 51.86 -30.64
C TYR A 867 -35.09 51.41 -32.11
N SER A 868 -35.53 50.17 -32.38
CA SER A 868 -35.49 49.54 -33.74
C SER A 868 -36.80 48.86 -34.20
N SER A 869 -37.96 49.21 -33.62
CA SER A 869 -39.25 48.52 -33.80
C SER A 869 -39.72 48.40 -35.27
N LEU A 870 -39.43 49.38 -36.13
CA LEU A 870 -39.84 49.34 -37.54
C LEU A 870 -39.02 48.37 -38.41
N SER A 871 -37.75 48.14 -38.06
CA SER A 871 -36.91 47.19 -38.81
C SER A 871 -37.36 45.76 -38.58
N ILE A 872 -37.85 45.48 -37.37
CA ILE A 872 -38.34 44.17 -36.95
C ILE A 872 -39.60 43.80 -37.74
N LEU A 873 -40.53 44.75 -37.95
CA LEU A 873 -41.78 44.52 -38.68
C LEU A 873 -41.59 44.07 -40.13
N LYS A 874 -40.47 44.43 -40.75
CA LYS A 874 -40.19 44.11 -42.16
C LYS A 874 -39.97 42.61 -42.38
N ASP A 875 -39.19 41.98 -41.51
CA ASP A 875 -38.65 40.63 -41.72
C ASP A 875 -39.32 39.57 -40.82
N MET A 876 -40.20 39.99 -39.92
CA MET A 876 -40.78 39.14 -38.87
C MET A 876 -42.16 38.57 -39.27
N PRO A 877 -42.32 37.23 -39.34
CA PRO A 877 -43.57 36.60 -39.76
C PRO A 877 -44.60 36.49 -38.61
N ALA A 878 -44.84 37.54 -37.84
CA ALA A 878 -45.87 37.55 -36.79
C ALA A 878 -47.29 37.62 -37.36
N ASP A 879 -48.30 37.37 -36.53
CA ASP A 879 -49.72 37.54 -36.87
C ASP A 879 -50.32 38.78 -36.20
N ILE A 880 -49.80 39.11 -35.01
CA ILE A 880 -50.36 40.12 -34.11
C ILE A 880 -49.23 41.01 -33.56
N ILE A 881 -49.52 42.30 -33.37
CA ILE A 881 -48.64 43.24 -32.65
C ILE A 881 -49.41 43.80 -31.45
N LYS A 882 -48.78 43.80 -30.28
CA LYS A 882 -49.30 44.37 -29.05
C LYS A 882 -48.59 45.71 -28.77
N ILE A 883 -49.35 46.81 -28.74
CA ILE A 883 -48.85 48.15 -28.44
C ILE A 883 -48.75 48.29 -26.91
N ASP A 884 -47.55 48.56 -26.42
CA ASP A 884 -47.27 48.66 -24.99
C ASP A 884 -48.05 49.77 -24.28
N LYS A 885 -48.29 49.58 -22.99
CA LYS A 885 -48.97 50.55 -22.12
C LYS A 885 -48.24 51.89 -22.04
N GLU A 886 -46.90 51.93 -22.05
CA GLU A 886 -46.14 53.20 -21.94
C GLU A 886 -46.45 54.15 -23.10
N PHE A 887 -46.74 53.60 -24.30
CA PHE A 887 -47.21 54.36 -25.46
C PHE A 887 -48.60 54.97 -25.25
N LEU A 888 -49.41 54.38 -24.38
CA LEU A 888 -50.78 54.81 -24.10
C LEU A 888 -50.87 55.72 -22.87
N SER A 889 -49.91 55.65 -21.94
CA SER A 889 -49.86 56.52 -20.75
C SER A 889 -49.14 57.84 -20.97
N GLU A 890 -47.98 57.87 -21.64
CA GLU A 890 -47.20 59.12 -21.80
C GLU A 890 -47.49 59.85 -23.10
N THR A 891 -47.78 59.09 -24.17
CA THR A 891 -47.80 59.60 -25.54
C THR A 891 -49.22 59.99 -25.99
N PHE A 892 -50.26 59.36 -25.44
CA PHE A 892 -51.66 59.55 -25.84
C PHE A 892 -52.27 60.93 -25.50
N ASP A 893 -51.73 61.63 -24.50
CA ASP A 893 -52.18 62.97 -24.09
C ASP A 893 -51.68 64.06 -25.05
N SER A 894 -50.69 63.76 -25.88
CA SER A 894 -50.17 64.68 -26.89
C SER A 894 -50.80 64.44 -28.27
N GLN A 895 -51.09 65.51 -29.01
CA GLN A 895 -51.56 65.40 -30.40
C GLN A 895 -50.54 64.67 -31.31
N LYS A 896 -49.24 64.82 -31.00
CA LYS A 896 -48.14 64.14 -31.72
C LYS A 896 -48.19 62.63 -31.48
N GLY A 897 -48.40 62.21 -30.25
CA GLY A 897 -48.44 60.80 -29.91
C GLY A 897 -49.64 60.05 -30.47
N ARG A 898 -50.84 60.66 -30.46
CA ARG A 898 -52.02 60.08 -31.14
C ARG A 898 -51.78 59.87 -32.64
N LYS A 899 -51.03 60.78 -33.29
CA LYS A 899 -50.66 60.61 -34.71
C LYS A 899 -49.70 59.44 -34.91
N ILE A 900 -48.73 59.24 -34.01
CA ILE A 900 -47.78 58.13 -34.07
C ILE A 900 -48.53 56.79 -33.94
N ILE A 901 -49.41 56.67 -32.94
CA ILE A 901 -50.22 55.45 -32.73
C ILE A 901 -51.10 55.15 -33.94
N ASN A 902 -51.78 56.16 -34.50
CA ASN A 902 -52.58 55.99 -35.71
C ASN A 902 -51.74 55.55 -36.93
N SER A 903 -50.50 56.04 -37.05
CA SER A 903 -49.58 55.60 -38.11
C SER A 903 -49.13 54.15 -37.92
N ILE A 904 -48.84 53.73 -36.68
CA ILE A 904 -48.51 52.33 -36.36
C ILE A 904 -49.70 51.43 -36.71
N ILE A 905 -50.91 51.81 -36.29
CA ILE A 905 -52.14 51.05 -36.58
C ILE A 905 -52.34 50.89 -38.10
N LYS A 906 -52.19 51.96 -38.87
CA LYS A 906 -52.35 51.88 -40.33
C LYS A 906 -51.31 50.98 -41.00
N MET A 907 -50.04 51.13 -40.61
CA MET A 907 -48.94 50.35 -41.16
C MET A 907 -49.11 48.86 -40.84
N SER A 908 -49.45 48.50 -39.61
CA SER A 908 -49.70 47.11 -39.22
C SER A 908 -50.84 46.49 -40.03
N LYS A 909 -51.90 47.26 -40.32
CA LYS A 909 -52.99 46.81 -41.21
C LYS A 909 -52.54 46.60 -42.66
N GLU A 910 -51.71 47.49 -43.21
CA GLU A 910 -51.13 47.32 -44.55
C GLU A 910 -50.25 46.06 -44.65
N LEU A 911 -49.67 45.63 -43.53
CA LEU A 911 -48.90 44.39 -43.40
C LEU A 911 -49.77 43.16 -43.07
N ASN A 912 -51.09 43.31 -42.99
CA ASN A 912 -52.05 42.26 -42.61
C ASN A 912 -51.82 41.70 -41.19
N LEU A 913 -51.40 42.54 -40.26
CA LEU A 913 -51.21 42.21 -38.85
C LEU A 913 -52.41 42.71 -38.02
N GLU A 914 -52.89 41.87 -37.10
CA GLU A 914 -53.89 42.28 -36.11
C GLU A 914 -53.22 43.10 -35.00
N ILE A 915 -53.88 44.16 -34.52
CA ILE A 915 -53.31 45.05 -33.50
C ILE A 915 -54.08 44.93 -32.20
N VAL A 916 -53.33 44.72 -31.12
CA VAL A 916 -53.82 44.72 -29.74
C VAL A 916 -53.25 45.94 -29.02
N ALA A 917 -54.10 46.77 -28.41
CA ALA A 917 -53.66 47.87 -27.57
C ALA A 917 -53.72 47.49 -26.08
N GLU A 918 -52.61 47.60 -25.36
CA GLU A 918 -52.49 47.15 -23.97
C GLU A 918 -52.65 48.27 -22.94
N GLY A 919 -53.02 47.92 -21.71
CA GLY A 919 -53.02 48.88 -20.60
C GLY A 919 -54.05 50.02 -20.74
N ILE A 920 -55.18 49.78 -21.40
CA ILE A 920 -56.30 50.75 -21.47
C ILE A 920 -56.94 50.92 -20.09
N GLU A 921 -56.89 52.14 -19.56
CA GLU A 921 -57.40 52.46 -18.22
C GLU A 921 -58.67 53.33 -18.26
N THR A 922 -58.89 54.08 -19.35
CA THR A 922 -60.03 55.00 -19.45
C THR A 922 -60.89 54.76 -20.70
N LYS A 923 -62.14 55.23 -20.64
CA LYS A 923 -63.09 55.16 -21.76
C LYS A 923 -62.63 55.98 -22.96
N GLU A 924 -62.02 57.14 -22.71
CA GLU A 924 -61.54 58.06 -23.73
C GLU A 924 -60.43 57.44 -24.57
N GLN A 925 -59.54 56.65 -23.94
CA GLN A 925 -58.51 55.87 -24.63
C GLN A 925 -59.14 54.85 -25.58
N ALA A 926 -60.14 54.09 -25.10
CA ALA A 926 -60.84 53.09 -25.91
C ALA A 926 -61.58 53.70 -27.11
N GLU A 927 -62.32 54.82 -26.91
CA GLU A 927 -63.03 55.50 -27.99
C GLU A 927 -62.09 56.08 -29.06
N ALA A 928 -60.96 56.64 -28.65
CA ALA A 928 -59.98 57.17 -29.59
C ALA A 928 -59.25 56.05 -30.37
N LEU A 929 -58.94 54.91 -29.77
CA LEU A 929 -58.41 53.74 -30.49
C LEU A 929 -59.45 53.13 -31.45
N ARG A 930 -60.73 53.08 -31.06
CA ARG A 930 -61.83 52.69 -31.94
C ARG A 930 -61.91 53.60 -33.16
N ALA A 931 -61.79 54.92 -32.98
CA ALA A 931 -61.79 55.88 -34.09
C ALA A 931 -60.58 55.72 -35.03
N MET A 932 -59.45 55.21 -34.52
CA MET A 932 -58.27 54.85 -35.33
C MET A 932 -58.41 53.49 -36.03
N ASN A 933 -59.54 52.80 -35.85
CA ASN A 933 -59.77 51.42 -36.27
C ASN A 933 -58.79 50.42 -35.67
N CYS A 934 -58.36 50.57 -34.40
CA CYS A 934 -57.63 49.51 -33.71
C CYS A 934 -58.51 48.26 -33.57
N ASP A 935 -57.96 47.05 -33.71
CA ASP A 935 -58.74 45.82 -33.79
C ASP A 935 -59.15 45.33 -32.38
N VAL A 936 -58.16 45.22 -31.49
CA VAL A 936 -58.32 44.61 -30.16
C VAL A 936 -57.80 45.55 -29.07
N ALA A 937 -58.41 45.51 -27.89
CA ALA A 937 -57.92 46.20 -26.69
C ALA A 937 -57.94 45.31 -25.45
N GLN A 938 -56.97 45.56 -24.57
CA GLN A 938 -56.82 44.91 -23.27
C GLN A 938 -56.45 45.97 -22.22
N GLY A 939 -57.07 45.92 -21.03
CA GLY A 939 -56.76 46.85 -19.97
C GLY A 939 -57.79 46.90 -18.84
N TYR A 940 -57.45 47.62 -17.77
CA TYR A 940 -58.28 47.72 -16.56
C TYR A 940 -59.61 48.44 -16.77
N TYR A 941 -59.75 49.25 -17.82
CA TYR A 941 -61.03 49.81 -18.23
C TYR A 941 -62.06 48.70 -18.50
N PHE A 942 -61.64 47.63 -19.18
CA PHE A 942 -62.51 46.50 -19.52
C PHE A 942 -62.57 45.50 -18.38
N ALA A 943 -61.42 44.92 -18.02
CA ALA A 943 -61.33 43.91 -16.98
C ALA A 943 -59.90 43.81 -16.41
N ARG A 944 -59.83 43.60 -15.10
CA ARG A 944 -58.57 43.23 -14.42
C ARG A 944 -58.27 41.74 -14.64
N PRO A 945 -56.99 41.32 -14.56
CA PRO A 945 -56.64 39.91 -14.53
C PRO A 945 -57.43 39.17 -13.45
N MET A 946 -58.05 38.06 -13.82
CA MET A 946 -58.97 37.29 -12.98
C MET A 946 -58.61 35.81 -12.93
N LYS A 947 -59.22 35.08 -12.02
CA LYS A 947 -59.02 33.63 -11.92
C LYS A 947 -59.76 32.90 -13.06
N PRO A 948 -59.32 31.69 -13.44
CA PRO A 948 -59.97 30.90 -14.48
C PRO A 948 -61.47 30.73 -14.29
N GLU A 949 -61.94 30.53 -13.06
CA GLU A 949 -63.36 30.33 -12.76
C GLU A 949 -64.20 31.59 -13.06
N ALA A 950 -63.64 32.78 -12.81
CA ALA A 950 -64.32 34.04 -13.13
C ALA A 950 -64.39 34.25 -14.65
N PHE A 951 -63.33 33.89 -15.37
CA PHE A 951 -63.31 33.96 -16.83
C PHE A 951 -64.27 32.95 -17.49
N GLU A 952 -64.41 31.75 -16.91
CA GLU A 952 -65.40 30.74 -17.35
C GLU A 952 -66.82 31.32 -17.41
N HIS A 953 -67.21 32.11 -16.41
CA HIS A 953 -68.51 32.79 -16.41
C HIS A 953 -68.67 33.79 -17.56
N MET A 954 -67.60 34.47 -17.96
CA MET A 954 -67.62 35.41 -19.09
C MET A 954 -67.76 34.67 -20.43
N ILE A 955 -67.08 33.54 -20.61
CA ILE A 955 -67.23 32.68 -21.79
C ILE A 955 -68.69 32.24 -21.95
N ILE A 956 -69.34 31.82 -20.85
CA ILE A 956 -70.74 31.37 -20.86
C ILE A 956 -71.70 32.51 -21.22
N ASN A 957 -71.48 33.69 -20.66
CA ASN A 957 -72.37 34.84 -20.84
C ASN A 957 -72.10 35.63 -22.14
N GLY A 958 -70.97 35.38 -22.81
CA GLY A 958 -70.56 36.05 -24.03
C GLY A 958 -70.25 37.55 -23.87
N ARG A 959 -69.94 37.99 -22.64
CA ARG A 959 -69.59 39.37 -22.26
C ARG A 959 -68.59 39.39 -21.12
#